data_AF-A0A0M6YKL2-F1
#
_entry.id   AF-A0A0M6YKL2-F1
#
_cell.length_a   1.000
_cell.length_b   1.000
_cell.length_c   1.000
_cell.angle_alpha   90.00
_cell.angle_beta   90.00
_cell.angle_gamma   90.00
#
_symmetry.space_group_name_H-M   'P 1'
#
loop_
_entity.id
_entity.type
_entity.pdbx_description
1 polymer ?
#
loop_
_entity_poly.entity_id
_entity_poly.type
_entity_poly.pdbx_seq_one_letter_code
_entity_poly.pdbx_strand_id
1 'polypeptide(L)'
;MPLADWRDGDEHADVEYCSTLNLEYLQANIEGGEGYDWYYPTSEARAAQRRIPITDGAYKEPWIYRVKDIRNWWSNAHHDRIDGVRVDAPTAWQPGSKPIRFTEYGCAAIDKGANQPNKFVDQKSSESSLPRYSNGRRDDAMQMQYLRALLSYWSADDRNPDATAYSGRMLDIERSLAWAWDTRPWPYFPELSSYWSDAENYARGHWISGRTAHQPLATVIAEICRTAGLFDYDVSRVDGVVRGYVVPNVQSARADLQPLLMAYGVEVSEQDGKIVFFMRADAPEEVLDPNFLVRRDGPVIAKQRAPLAEAPRRVLVNHMDAEGDFEIRVADASLPGRSVVPISQSEVPLSLTRGEAHGLAERFLTEANVGRDTVEFELAPSARSPKAGHLLRIDGSNDLWRIDRLEDGGGRKVQAVRTERAQYDPSDRVEDGTGRVRPLAPLPVDATFLELPLLTGEEVPYAPYVAISASPWPGTVTVQSSFDDANYRVNSVITAPSVIGTTETVLDRAAPSIFDNGPELLVRIRNDGLESVSRTALLSGANVAAINDGSLTGWEVFQFQTARLVAPGLWGLSTRLRGQRGTEWAMAAPHPVGSKVVFLDTTLTQLTLAKDALGRDRYYRTGPASLPVENDAYVPAIFAARGEGLRPYAPVHLRAFPNASDVRVTWIRRSRTGGDGWDAVDVPLGETRERYRVRVIQGDGNIAWEVETTSPEVTIENRHFEDLISGPVSVGVSQISEDVGPGAEARIVVQ
;
A
#
# COMPACT_ATOMS: atom_id res chain seq x y z
N MET A 1 -32.35 2.81 7.09
CA MET A 1 -33.75 2.31 7.06
C MET A 1 -34.03 1.82 5.65
N PRO A 2 -34.88 0.79 5.42
CA PRO A 2 -35.07 0.22 4.08
C PRO A 2 -35.45 1.28 3.03
N LEU A 3 -34.72 1.28 1.92
CA LEU A 3 -34.99 2.11 0.73
C LEU A 3 -35.40 1.25 -0.48
N ALA A 4 -35.62 -0.04 -0.29
CA ALA A 4 -36.06 -0.96 -1.33
C ALA A 4 -36.74 -2.21 -0.72
N ASP A 5 -37.51 -2.93 -1.53
CA ASP A 5 -38.01 -4.31 -1.30
C ASP A 5 -37.79 -5.16 -2.56
N TRP A 6 -36.65 -4.95 -3.23
CA TRP A 6 -36.34 -5.55 -4.55
C TRP A 6 -36.11 -7.06 -4.47
N ARG A 7 -36.43 -7.78 -5.55
CA ARG A 7 -36.30 -9.25 -5.67
C ARG A 7 -35.79 -9.61 -7.05
N ASP A 8 -35.26 -10.82 -7.19
CA ASP A 8 -34.89 -11.34 -8.50
C ASP A 8 -36.15 -11.74 -9.29
N GLY A 9 -36.04 -11.70 -10.63
CA GLY A 9 -37.14 -12.03 -11.55
C GLY A 9 -37.96 -10.81 -11.97
N ASP A 10 -39.03 -11.06 -12.72
CA ASP A 10 -39.89 -10.05 -13.34
C ASP A 10 -41.32 -10.02 -12.78
N GLU A 11 -41.64 -10.88 -11.80
CA GLU A 11 -42.98 -11.01 -11.20
C GLU A 11 -43.15 -10.24 -9.89
N HIS A 12 -42.13 -9.51 -9.42
CA HIS A 12 -42.20 -8.78 -8.14
C HIS A 12 -42.89 -7.42 -8.28
N ALA A 13 -43.46 -6.93 -7.18
CA ALA A 13 -44.32 -5.74 -7.13
C ALA A 13 -43.63 -4.39 -7.44
N ASP A 14 -42.31 -4.39 -7.65
CA ASP A 14 -41.51 -3.18 -7.87
C ASP A 14 -40.79 -3.21 -9.24
N VAL A 15 -41.11 -4.19 -10.09
CA VAL A 15 -40.42 -4.46 -11.36
C VAL A 15 -40.49 -3.28 -12.34
N GLU A 16 -41.51 -2.42 -12.23
CA GLU A 16 -41.71 -1.24 -13.10
C GLU A 16 -40.56 -0.24 -13.06
N TYR A 17 -39.74 -0.25 -12.00
CA TYR A 17 -38.53 0.59 -11.92
C TYR A 17 -37.33 0.03 -12.69
N CYS A 18 -37.44 -1.18 -13.24
CA CYS A 18 -36.46 -1.93 -14.04
C CYS A 18 -35.17 -2.34 -13.31
N SER A 19 -34.71 -1.59 -12.32
CA SER A 19 -33.45 -1.84 -11.60
C SER A 19 -33.58 -1.45 -10.13
N THR A 20 -32.97 -2.25 -9.24
CA THR A 20 -32.83 -1.89 -7.82
C THR A 20 -31.92 -0.67 -7.59
N LEU A 21 -31.10 -0.33 -8.58
CA LEU A 21 -30.17 0.80 -8.57
C LEU A 21 -30.81 2.10 -9.08
N ASN A 22 -32.07 2.02 -9.56
CA ASN A 22 -32.84 3.17 -10.02
C ASN A 22 -32.94 4.22 -8.92
N LEU A 23 -32.44 5.43 -9.20
CA LEU A 23 -32.35 6.51 -8.22
C LEU A 23 -33.74 6.99 -7.77
N GLU A 24 -34.70 7.07 -8.67
CA GLU A 24 -36.07 7.48 -8.36
C GLU A 24 -36.78 6.45 -7.48
N TYR A 25 -36.55 5.16 -7.72
CA TYR A 25 -37.04 4.07 -6.88
C TYR A 25 -36.54 4.20 -5.44
N LEU A 26 -35.23 4.36 -5.27
CA LEU A 26 -34.62 4.51 -3.95
C LEU A 26 -35.12 5.77 -3.24
N GLN A 27 -35.26 6.89 -3.96
CA GLN A 27 -35.79 8.15 -3.43
C GLN A 27 -37.26 8.05 -3.03
N ALA A 28 -38.10 7.38 -3.83
CA ALA A 28 -39.52 7.15 -3.53
C ALA A 28 -39.70 6.36 -2.22
N ASN A 29 -38.71 5.54 -1.85
CA ASN A 29 -38.71 4.77 -0.61
C ASN A 29 -38.08 5.51 0.60
N ILE A 30 -37.67 6.77 0.49
CA ILE A 30 -37.18 7.54 1.66
C ILE A 30 -38.36 7.92 2.58
N GLU A 31 -39.37 8.58 2.03
CA GLU A 31 -40.65 8.89 2.67
C GLU A 31 -41.80 8.06 2.06
N GLY A 32 -41.54 6.77 1.80
CA GLY A 32 -42.49 5.81 1.22
C GLY A 32 -42.02 4.36 1.38
N GLY A 33 -42.81 3.37 0.97
CA GLY A 33 -42.43 1.94 1.02
C GLY A 33 -42.43 1.30 2.42
N GLU A 34 -41.59 0.28 2.64
CA GLU A 34 -41.55 -0.47 3.90
C GLU A 34 -41.18 0.44 5.08
N GLY A 35 -42.02 0.43 6.13
CA GLY A 35 -41.83 1.23 7.33
C GLY A 35 -42.34 2.67 7.23
N TYR A 36 -42.96 3.04 6.10
CA TYR A 36 -43.66 4.32 5.93
C TYR A 36 -45.09 4.12 5.39
N ASP A 37 -45.22 3.54 4.19
CA ASP A 37 -46.53 3.27 3.60
C ASP A 37 -47.13 1.96 4.13
N TRP A 38 -46.28 0.95 4.29
CA TRP A 38 -46.72 -0.41 4.60
C TRP A 38 -45.69 -1.22 5.41
N TYR A 39 -46.13 -2.35 5.95
CA TYR A 39 -45.28 -3.35 6.61
C TYR A 39 -45.75 -4.78 6.27
N TYR A 40 -44.94 -5.77 6.63
CA TYR A 40 -45.28 -7.19 6.53
C TYR A 40 -45.54 -7.78 7.92
N PRO A 41 -46.73 -8.36 8.20
CA PRO A 41 -47.05 -8.92 9.51
C PRO A 41 -46.38 -10.28 9.75
N THR A 42 -46.07 -11.03 8.69
CA THR A 42 -45.46 -12.36 8.77
C THR A 42 -44.43 -12.60 7.66
N SER A 43 -43.63 -13.66 7.80
CA SER A 43 -42.70 -14.15 6.78
C SER A 43 -43.41 -14.54 5.48
N GLU A 44 -44.59 -15.16 5.56
CA GLU A 44 -45.36 -15.59 4.39
C GLU A 44 -45.94 -14.38 3.65
N ALA A 45 -46.39 -13.36 4.38
CA ALA A 45 -46.82 -12.10 3.79
C ALA A 45 -45.68 -11.42 3.05
N ARG A 46 -44.47 -11.41 3.64
CA ARG A 46 -43.28 -10.92 2.98
C ARG A 46 -42.95 -11.73 1.73
N ALA A 47 -42.89 -13.06 1.81
CA ALA A 47 -42.59 -13.92 0.65
C ALA A 47 -43.54 -13.66 -0.53
N ALA A 48 -44.82 -13.38 -0.27
CA ALA A 48 -45.82 -13.10 -1.30
C ALA A 48 -46.06 -11.60 -1.59
N GLN A 49 -45.22 -10.68 -1.07
CA GLN A 49 -45.41 -9.22 -1.15
C GLN A 49 -46.82 -8.72 -0.75
N ARG A 50 -47.45 -9.38 0.25
CA ARG A 50 -48.71 -8.92 0.85
C ARG A 50 -48.47 -7.77 1.83
N ARG A 51 -48.33 -6.57 1.27
CA ARG A 51 -48.08 -5.29 1.96
C ARG A 51 -49.33 -4.83 2.72
N ILE A 52 -49.21 -4.53 4.02
CA ILE A 52 -50.30 -3.98 4.82
C ILE A 52 -50.04 -2.49 5.09
N PRO A 53 -50.98 -1.58 4.78
CA PRO A 53 -50.82 -0.16 5.05
C PRO A 53 -50.55 0.16 6.52
N ILE A 54 -49.63 1.08 6.79
CA ILE A 54 -49.42 1.65 8.13
C ILE A 54 -50.45 2.74 8.34
N THR A 55 -51.39 2.51 9.26
CA THR A 55 -52.45 3.46 9.62
C THR A 55 -52.58 3.57 11.12
N ASP A 56 -53.02 4.73 11.56
CA ASP A 56 -53.38 5.01 12.95
C ASP A 56 -54.90 4.94 13.20
N GLY A 57 -55.69 4.77 12.14
CA GLY A 57 -57.15 4.67 12.25
C GLY A 57 -57.78 5.93 12.86
N ALA A 58 -58.07 5.87 14.17
CA ALA A 58 -58.91 6.83 14.88
C ALA A 58 -58.37 8.27 14.89
N TYR A 59 -57.05 8.47 15.09
CA TYR A 59 -56.48 9.82 15.24
C TYR A 59 -55.80 10.34 13.98
N LYS A 60 -55.67 9.50 12.93
CA LYS A 60 -55.04 9.85 11.64
C LYS A 60 -53.60 10.40 11.81
N GLU A 61 -52.86 9.90 12.79
CA GLU A 61 -51.45 10.19 13.03
C GLU A 61 -50.56 8.98 12.68
N PRO A 62 -50.58 8.44 11.44
CA PRO A 62 -49.84 7.21 11.11
C PRO A 62 -48.33 7.36 11.32
N TRP A 63 -47.81 8.59 11.30
CA TRP A 63 -46.40 8.92 11.49
C TRP A 63 -45.81 8.38 12.79
N ILE A 64 -46.60 8.16 13.84
CA ILE A 64 -46.08 7.57 15.10
C ILE A 64 -45.66 6.10 14.94
N TYR A 65 -46.21 5.40 13.94
CA TYR A 65 -45.92 4.00 13.64
C TYR A 65 -44.95 3.85 12.47
N ARG A 66 -44.65 4.94 11.76
CA ARG A 66 -43.74 4.96 10.63
C ARG A 66 -42.32 5.19 11.12
N VAL A 67 -41.53 4.11 11.16
CA VAL A 67 -40.17 4.11 11.71
C VAL A 67 -39.20 5.07 11.00
N LYS A 68 -39.53 5.51 9.78
CA LYS A 68 -38.71 6.43 8.99
C LYS A 68 -39.34 7.79 8.70
N ASP A 69 -40.49 8.10 9.31
CA ASP A 69 -41.20 9.38 9.09
C ASP A 69 -40.61 10.52 9.94
N ILE A 70 -39.37 10.89 9.58
CA ILE A 70 -38.56 11.89 10.28
C ILE A 70 -39.24 13.27 10.20
N ARG A 71 -39.84 13.59 9.05
CA ARG A 71 -40.48 14.89 8.83
C ARG A 71 -41.68 15.09 9.72
N ASN A 72 -42.64 14.16 9.73
CA ASN A 72 -43.80 14.31 10.58
C ASN A 72 -43.43 14.19 12.06
N TRP A 73 -42.43 13.38 12.41
CA TRP A 73 -41.93 13.36 13.78
C TRP A 73 -41.38 14.73 14.23
N TRP A 74 -40.64 15.44 13.37
CA TRP A 74 -40.08 16.75 13.68
C TRP A 74 -41.12 17.88 13.67
N SER A 75 -42.07 17.83 12.73
CA SER A 75 -43.04 18.91 12.46
C SER A 75 -44.31 18.88 13.31
N ASN A 76 -44.65 17.76 13.98
CA ASN A 76 -45.91 17.63 14.71
C ASN A 76 -45.75 17.70 16.23
N ALA A 77 -46.82 18.11 16.91
CA ALA A 77 -46.92 18.03 18.36
C ALA A 77 -47.06 16.56 18.79
N HIS A 78 -46.35 16.16 19.85
CA HIS A 78 -46.36 14.78 20.32
C HIS A 78 -47.33 14.63 21.47
N HIS A 79 -48.11 13.56 21.46
CA HIS A 79 -49.11 13.24 22.48
C HIS A 79 -48.82 11.86 23.04
N ASP A 80 -48.90 11.71 24.36
CA ASP A 80 -48.80 10.39 24.99
C ASP A 80 -49.98 9.50 24.58
N ARG A 81 -49.73 8.20 24.51
CA ARG A 81 -50.75 7.19 24.26
C ARG A 81 -50.76 6.14 25.36
N ILE A 82 -51.77 6.19 26.22
CA ILE A 82 -51.96 5.24 27.31
C ILE A 82 -52.95 4.18 26.82
N ASP A 83 -52.52 2.92 26.78
CA ASP A 83 -53.30 1.79 26.26
C ASP A 83 -53.88 2.03 24.85
N GLY A 84 -53.14 2.79 24.01
CA GLY A 84 -53.54 3.13 22.64
C GLY A 84 -54.47 4.33 22.51
N VAL A 85 -54.85 4.98 23.61
CA VAL A 85 -55.69 6.19 23.62
C VAL A 85 -54.82 7.44 23.71
N ARG A 86 -55.01 8.38 22.77
CA ARG A 86 -54.28 9.65 22.70
C ARG A 86 -54.72 10.59 23.83
N VAL A 87 -53.75 11.13 24.55
CA VAL A 87 -53.96 12.20 25.53
C VAL A 87 -54.11 13.53 24.79
N ASP A 88 -55.17 14.30 25.08
CA ASP A 88 -55.46 15.55 24.37
C ASP A 88 -54.37 16.61 24.51
N ALA A 89 -53.73 16.69 25.67
CA ALA A 89 -52.63 17.61 25.90
C ALA A 89 -51.34 17.09 25.23
N PRO A 90 -50.61 17.93 24.47
CA PRO A 90 -49.31 17.54 23.95
C PRO A 90 -48.29 17.46 25.08
N THR A 91 -47.26 16.65 24.86
CA THR A 91 -46.05 16.60 25.68
C THR A 91 -45.29 17.94 25.62
N ALA A 92 -44.23 18.07 26.42
CA ALA A 92 -43.37 19.26 26.40
C ALA A 92 -42.55 19.43 25.11
N TRP A 93 -42.60 18.47 24.18
CA TRP A 93 -41.93 18.57 22.90
C TRP A 93 -42.49 19.73 22.08
N GLN A 94 -41.60 20.63 21.62
CA GLN A 94 -41.95 21.70 20.69
C GLN A 94 -41.57 21.28 19.27
N PRO A 95 -42.53 21.26 18.32
CA PRO A 95 -42.24 20.98 16.92
C PRO A 95 -41.19 21.93 16.37
N GLY A 96 -40.24 21.40 15.60
CA GLY A 96 -39.19 22.20 14.99
C GLY A 96 -38.18 22.82 15.96
N SER A 97 -38.10 22.37 17.22
CA SER A 97 -37.26 23.01 18.25
C SER A 97 -35.75 22.79 18.10
N LYS A 98 -35.32 21.74 17.40
CA LYS A 98 -33.90 21.44 17.13
C LYS A 98 -33.71 20.65 15.83
N PRO A 99 -32.55 20.72 15.18
CA PRO A 99 -32.27 19.91 14.00
C PRO A 99 -32.06 18.44 14.35
N ILE A 100 -32.30 17.59 13.35
CA ILE A 100 -31.98 16.17 13.35
C ILE A 100 -30.66 15.98 12.61
N ARG A 101 -29.83 15.07 13.13
CA ARG A 101 -28.59 14.61 12.49
C ARG A 101 -28.62 13.10 12.44
N PHE A 102 -28.23 12.52 11.32
CA PHE A 102 -27.93 11.10 11.30
C PHE A 102 -26.58 10.89 11.94
N THR A 103 -26.55 10.17 13.07
CA THR A 103 -25.29 9.69 13.65
C THR A 103 -24.65 8.62 12.77
N GLU A 104 -25.47 7.90 12.00
CA GLU A 104 -25.07 6.93 10.99
C GLU A 104 -26.12 6.88 9.89
N TYR A 105 -25.70 6.92 8.62
CA TYR A 105 -26.52 6.54 7.47
C TYR A 105 -25.66 5.85 6.41
N GLY A 106 -26.26 4.95 5.65
CA GLY A 106 -25.58 4.20 4.59
C GLY A 106 -26.17 2.80 4.45
N CYS A 107 -25.64 2.05 3.49
CA CYS A 107 -25.85 0.62 3.37
C CYS A 107 -24.50 -0.06 3.05
N ALA A 108 -24.46 -1.37 3.24
CA ALA A 108 -23.31 -2.18 2.87
C ALA A 108 -23.15 -2.23 1.34
N ALA A 109 -21.91 -2.31 0.85
CA ALA A 109 -21.60 -2.54 -0.55
C ALA A 109 -21.84 -3.99 -0.96
N ILE A 110 -23.10 -4.40 -0.91
CA ILE A 110 -23.56 -5.76 -1.13
C ILE A 110 -24.87 -5.75 -1.93
N ASP A 111 -25.09 -6.80 -2.72
CA ASP A 111 -26.32 -6.99 -3.51
C ASP A 111 -27.56 -6.70 -2.66
N LYS A 112 -28.48 -5.89 -3.18
CA LYS A 112 -29.71 -5.48 -2.50
C LYS A 112 -29.51 -4.91 -1.08
N GLY A 113 -28.36 -4.27 -0.81
CA GLY A 113 -28.06 -3.62 0.47
C GLY A 113 -29.15 -2.63 0.93
N ALA A 114 -29.81 -1.95 -0.02
CA ALA A 114 -30.92 -1.04 0.26
C ALA A 114 -32.17 -1.71 0.86
N ASN A 115 -32.37 -3.03 0.67
CA ASN A 115 -33.50 -3.78 1.23
C ASN A 115 -33.43 -3.85 2.76
N GLN A 116 -32.21 -3.91 3.31
CA GLN A 116 -32.01 -3.94 4.76
C GLN A 116 -30.66 -3.28 5.13
N PRO A 117 -30.58 -1.93 5.09
CA PRO A 117 -29.31 -1.20 5.14
C PRO A 117 -28.50 -1.38 6.43
N ASN A 118 -29.13 -1.84 7.50
CA ASN A 118 -28.48 -2.10 8.79
C ASN A 118 -27.77 -3.47 8.86
N LYS A 119 -27.90 -4.32 7.83
CA LYS A 119 -27.27 -5.64 7.79
C LYS A 119 -25.87 -5.58 7.17
N PHE A 120 -24.99 -6.43 7.67
CA PHE A 120 -23.62 -6.60 7.22
C PHE A 120 -23.21 -8.07 7.34
N VAL A 121 -22.17 -8.44 6.61
CA VAL A 121 -21.56 -9.78 6.67
C VAL A 121 -20.25 -9.67 7.44
N ASP A 122 -20.17 -10.38 8.55
CA ASP A 122 -18.95 -10.59 9.32
C ASP A 122 -18.92 -12.03 9.83
N GLN A 123 -17.95 -12.83 9.41
CA GLN A 123 -17.86 -14.24 9.83
C GLN A 123 -17.67 -14.40 11.35
N LYS A 124 -17.23 -13.35 12.04
CA LYS A 124 -16.95 -13.34 13.48
C LYS A 124 -18.10 -12.85 14.34
N SER A 125 -19.16 -12.31 13.73
CA SER A 125 -20.30 -11.73 14.44
C SER A 125 -21.52 -12.64 14.43
N SER A 126 -22.17 -12.81 15.59
CA SER A 126 -23.46 -13.50 15.68
C SER A 126 -24.62 -12.72 15.05
N GLU A 127 -24.44 -11.42 14.81
CA GLU A 127 -25.42 -10.53 14.17
C GLU A 127 -25.28 -10.50 12.64
N SER A 128 -24.32 -11.24 12.09
CA SER A 128 -24.03 -11.35 10.67
C SER A 128 -25.18 -12.00 9.90
N SER A 129 -25.69 -11.28 8.92
CA SER A 129 -26.74 -11.80 8.04
C SER A 129 -26.81 -10.98 6.76
N LEU A 130 -27.18 -11.63 5.66
CA LEU A 130 -27.43 -10.95 4.40
C LEU A 130 -28.65 -10.02 4.48
N PRO A 131 -28.66 -8.90 3.73
CA PRO A 131 -29.88 -8.17 3.46
C PRO A 131 -30.93 -9.08 2.82
N ARG A 132 -32.21 -8.73 2.99
CA ARG A 132 -33.31 -9.54 2.44
C ARG A 132 -33.16 -9.73 0.94
N TYR A 133 -33.24 -10.98 0.49
CA TYR A 133 -33.13 -11.38 -0.92
C TYR A 133 -31.78 -11.12 -1.59
N SER A 134 -30.78 -10.70 -0.82
CA SER A 134 -29.41 -10.53 -1.31
C SER A 134 -28.79 -11.89 -1.61
N ASN A 135 -28.05 -11.98 -2.72
CA ASN A 135 -27.17 -13.11 -3.03
C ASN A 135 -25.80 -13.00 -2.32
N GLY A 136 -25.53 -11.89 -1.64
CA GLY A 136 -24.31 -11.66 -0.85
C GLY A 136 -23.07 -11.24 -1.63
N ARG A 137 -23.19 -10.97 -2.94
CA ARG A 137 -22.11 -10.44 -3.78
C ARG A 137 -21.78 -9.00 -3.40
N ARG A 138 -20.53 -8.59 -3.60
CA ARG A 138 -20.16 -7.16 -3.50
C ARG A 138 -20.90 -6.37 -4.56
N ASP A 139 -21.43 -5.23 -4.15
CA ASP A 139 -22.08 -4.28 -5.05
C ASP A 139 -21.80 -2.85 -4.57
N ASP A 140 -20.73 -2.27 -5.12
CA ASP A 140 -20.36 -0.87 -4.85
C ASP A 140 -21.36 0.11 -5.48
N ALA A 141 -22.07 -0.29 -6.55
CA ALA A 141 -23.08 0.54 -7.20
C ALA A 141 -24.31 0.71 -6.29
N MET A 142 -24.73 -0.35 -5.60
CA MET A 142 -25.80 -0.29 -4.60
C MET A 142 -25.50 0.70 -3.48
N GLN A 143 -24.30 0.64 -2.90
CA GLN A 143 -23.89 1.59 -1.87
C GLN A 143 -23.85 3.02 -2.40
N MET A 144 -23.27 3.21 -3.59
CA MET A 144 -23.20 4.52 -4.24
C MET A 144 -24.60 5.09 -4.49
N GLN A 145 -25.51 4.32 -5.07
CA GLN A 145 -26.88 4.76 -5.38
C GLN A 145 -27.71 5.03 -4.12
N TYR A 146 -27.55 4.23 -3.06
CA TYR A 146 -28.17 4.51 -1.76
C TYR A 146 -27.74 5.87 -1.21
N LEU A 147 -26.43 6.15 -1.18
CA LEU A 147 -25.90 7.42 -0.67
C LEU A 147 -26.34 8.59 -1.55
N ARG A 148 -26.31 8.42 -2.87
CA ARG A 148 -26.81 9.42 -3.82
C ARG A 148 -28.29 9.70 -3.61
N ALA A 149 -29.13 8.68 -3.46
CA ALA A 149 -30.56 8.83 -3.24
C ALA A 149 -30.83 9.65 -1.98
N LEU A 150 -30.23 9.26 -0.86
CA LEU A 150 -30.43 9.93 0.43
C LEU A 150 -29.96 11.40 0.39
N LEU A 151 -28.74 11.64 -0.11
CA LEU A 151 -28.14 12.96 -0.14
C LEU A 151 -28.89 13.91 -1.09
N SER A 152 -29.17 13.46 -2.31
CA SER A 152 -29.89 14.29 -3.29
C SER A 152 -31.33 14.58 -2.86
N TYR A 153 -32.02 13.62 -2.24
CA TYR A 153 -33.38 13.82 -1.75
C TYR A 153 -33.45 14.88 -0.67
N TRP A 154 -32.65 14.76 0.40
CA TRP A 154 -32.72 15.71 1.50
C TRP A 154 -32.06 17.07 1.21
N SER A 155 -31.19 17.13 0.20
CA SER A 155 -30.59 18.40 -0.24
C SER A 155 -31.53 19.22 -1.13
N ALA A 156 -32.62 18.63 -1.63
CA ALA A 156 -33.62 19.35 -2.42
C ALA A 156 -34.40 20.36 -1.54
N ASP A 157 -34.62 21.57 -2.08
CA ASP A 157 -35.21 22.69 -1.34
C ASP A 157 -36.63 22.45 -0.84
N ASP A 158 -37.42 21.68 -1.58
CA ASP A 158 -38.80 21.32 -1.24
C ASP A 158 -38.88 20.11 -0.28
N ARG A 159 -37.76 19.42 -0.02
CA ARG A 159 -37.72 18.17 0.76
C ARG A 159 -37.20 18.35 2.17
N ASN A 160 -36.52 19.42 2.53
CA ASN A 160 -36.00 19.61 3.89
C ASN A 160 -36.46 20.96 4.44
N PRO A 161 -37.53 20.99 5.25
CA PRO A 161 -38.20 22.24 5.62
C PRO A 161 -37.30 23.11 6.51
N ASP A 162 -37.42 24.43 6.34
CA ASP A 162 -36.74 25.41 7.17
C ASP A 162 -37.32 25.44 8.60
N ALA A 163 -36.47 25.66 9.58
CA ALA A 163 -36.86 25.78 10.96
C ALA A 163 -37.28 27.22 11.31
N THR A 164 -38.32 27.34 12.14
CA THR A 164 -38.75 28.63 12.68
C THR A 164 -38.07 28.97 14.01
N ALA A 165 -37.64 27.95 14.77
CA ALA A 165 -37.06 28.12 16.10
C ALA A 165 -35.53 28.35 16.11
N TYR A 166 -34.85 28.08 15.00
CA TYR A 166 -33.40 28.25 14.85
C TYR A 166 -33.03 28.53 13.39
N SER A 167 -31.83 29.04 13.15
CA SER A 167 -31.31 29.21 11.78
C SER A 167 -30.86 27.86 11.23
N GLY A 168 -31.54 27.36 10.20
CA GLY A 168 -31.21 26.10 9.53
C GLY A 168 -32.46 25.33 9.09
N ARG A 169 -32.25 24.07 8.71
CA ARG A 169 -33.31 23.15 8.26
C ARG A 169 -33.60 22.05 9.29
N MET A 170 -34.65 21.29 9.06
CA MET A 170 -35.01 20.12 9.86
C MET A 170 -33.85 19.13 9.97
N LEU A 171 -33.31 18.69 8.83
CA LEU A 171 -32.19 17.76 8.77
C LEU A 171 -30.90 18.53 8.46
N ASP A 172 -29.94 18.43 9.37
CA ASP A 172 -28.60 19.00 9.26
C ASP A 172 -27.68 17.98 8.56
N ILE A 173 -27.73 17.98 7.22
CA ILE A 173 -27.01 17.02 6.37
C ILE A 173 -25.50 17.20 6.49
N GLU A 174 -25.02 18.44 6.56
CA GLU A 174 -23.59 18.76 6.68
C GLU A 174 -22.97 18.17 7.96
N ARG A 175 -23.77 17.95 9.00
CA ARG A 175 -23.35 17.32 10.26
C ARG A 175 -23.91 15.92 10.46
N SER A 176 -24.44 15.31 9.40
CA SER A 176 -24.81 13.90 9.38
C SER A 176 -23.63 13.04 8.94
N LEU A 177 -23.49 11.84 9.50
CA LEU A 177 -22.30 11.01 9.34
C LEU A 177 -22.61 9.78 8.47
N ALA A 178 -21.95 9.70 7.31
CA ALA A 178 -22.00 8.51 6.47
C ALA A 178 -21.20 7.39 7.13
N TRP A 179 -21.85 6.25 7.31
CA TRP A 179 -21.20 5.04 7.80
C TRP A 179 -20.63 4.24 6.61
N ALA A 180 -19.37 3.80 6.59
CA ALA A 180 -18.32 3.88 7.62
C ALA A 180 -17.02 4.45 7.05
N TRP A 181 -16.77 5.76 7.21
CA TRP A 181 -15.45 6.30 6.93
C TRP A 181 -14.45 5.84 8.00
N ASP A 182 -13.31 5.33 7.57
CA ASP A 182 -12.28 4.73 8.42
C ASP A 182 -10.96 5.50 8.28
N THR A 183 -10.32 5.76 9.43
CA THR A 183 -9.03 6.47 9.51
C THR A 183 -7.85 5.63 9.02
N ARG A 184 -7.99 4.30 8.94
CA ARG A 184 -6.95 3.42 8.39
C ARG A 184 -6.74 3.80 6.93
N PRO A 185 -5.51 4.05 6.49
CA PRO A 185 -5.26 4.59 5.16
C PRO A 185 -5.61 3.54 4.10
N TRP A 186 -6.42 3.95 3.13
CA TRP A 186 -6.64 3.18 1.91
C TRP A 186 -5.44 3.39 0.94
N PRO A 187 -4.97 2.38 0.19
CA PRO A 187 -5.50 1.01 0.11
C PRO A 187 -4.92 0.06 1.16
N TYR A 188 -4.05 0.54 2.06
CA TYR A 188 -3.41 -0.33 3.05
C TYR A 188 -4.45 -1.15 3.77
N PHE A 189 -5.45 -0.54 4.42
CA PHE A 189 -6.69 -1.25 4.74
C PHE A 189 -7.61 -1.22 3.50
N PRO A 190 -8.09 -2.38 3.02
CA PRO A 190 -8.03 -3.71 3.65
C PRO A 190 -6.82 -4.60 3.30
N GLU A 191 -5.97 -4.23 2.35
CA GLU A 191 -4.98 -5.12 1.71
C GLU A 191 -3.97 -5.83 2.65
N LEU A 192 -3.49 -5.17 3.70
CA LEU A 192 -2.64 -5.80 4.75
C LEU A 192 -3.45 -6.62 5.77
N SER A 193 -4.12 -7.68 5.29
CA SER A 193 -4.94 -8.59 6.12
C SER A 193 -4.19 -9.27 7.27
N SER A 194 -2.85 -9.33 7.22
CA SER A 194 -2.02 -9.80 8.34
C SER A 194 -1.98 -8.85 9.53
N TYR A 195 -2.30 -7.56 9.33
CA TYR A 195 -2.37 -6.54 10.38
C TYR A 195 -3.79 -6.28 10.86
N TRP A 196 -4.81 -6.41 10.00
CA TRP A 196 -6.22 -6.20 10.41
C TRP A 196 -7.07 -7.44 10.18
N SER A 197 -7.66 -7.89 11.28
CA SER A 197 -8.45 -9.11 11.31
C SER A 197 -9.83 -8.97 10.64
N ASP A 198 -10.28 -7.76 10.35
CA ASP A 198 -11.58 -7.40 9.75
C ASP A 198 -11.46 -7.00 8.26
N ALA A 199 -10.27 -7.13 7.66
CA ALA A 199 -10.01 -6.77 6.26
C ALA A 199 -10.98 -7.43 5.26
N GLU A 200 -11.31 -8.71 5.48
CA GLU A 200 -12.22 -9.48 4.61
C GLU A 200 -13.65 -8.90 4.57
N ASN A 201 -14.05 -8.10 5.57
CA ASN A 201 -15.37 -7.51 5.64
C ASN A 201 -15.48 -6.23 4.80
N TYR A 202 -14.37 -5.60 4.42
CA TYR A 202 -14.37 -4.34 3.65
C TYR A 202 -15.16 -4.46 2.34
N ALA A 203 -14.89 -5.52 1.58
CA ALA A 203 -15.48 -5.79 0.27
C ALA A 203 -17.02 -5.73 0.29
N ARG A 204 -17.66 -6.22 1.35
CA ARG A 204 -19.14 -6.33 1.45
C ARG A 204 -19.73 -5.56 2.62
N GLY A 205 -18.94 -4.71 3.26
CA GLY A 205 -19.35 -3.91 4.40
C GLY A 205 -19.69 -2.48 4.02
N HIS A 206 -19.95 -1.67 5.04
CA HIS A 206 -20.34 -0.28 4.88
C HIS A 206 -19.19 0.69 4.64
N TRP A 207 -17.94 0.23 4.69
CA TRP A 207 -16.78 1.11 4.51
C TRP A 207 -16.89 1.94 3.23
N ILE A 208 -16.68 3.25 3.37
CA ILE A 208 -16.65 4.18 2.23
C ILE A 208 -15.22 4.65 1.91
N SER A 209 -14.26 4.45 2.81
CA SER A 209 -12.83 4.70 2.54
C SER A 209 -12.40 3.99 1.26
N GLY A 210 -11.68 4.67 0.38
CA GLY A 210 -11.32 4.15 -0.95
C GLY A 210 -12.44 4.24 -1.99
N ARG A 211 -13.71 4.16 -1.59
CA ARG A 211 -14.87 4.22 -2.49
C ARG A 211 -15.37 5.63 -2.79
N THR A 212 -15.07 6.60 -1.95
CA THR A 212 -15.55 7.99 -2.09
C THR A 212 -15.05 8.71 -3.34
N ALA A 213 -13.96 8.24 -3.97
CA ALA A 213 -13.40 8.86 -5.18
C ALA A 213 -14.07 8.37 -6.47
N HIS A 214 -14.79 7.25 -6.42
CA HIS A 214 -15.41 6.66 -7.61
C HIS A 214 -16.55 7.53 -8.16
N GLN A 215 -16.80 7.42 -9.47
CA GLN A 215 -17.84 8.16 -10.16
C GLN A 215 -18.96 7.24 -10.65
N PRO A 216 -20.23 7.68 -10.64
CA PRO A 216 -21.30 6.95 -11.31
C PRO A 216 -21.06 6.91 -12.83
N LEU A 217 -21.24 5.75 -13.45
CA LEU A 217 -21.07 5.58 -14.89
C LEU A 217 -21.93 6.56 -15.69
N ALA A 218 -23.19 6.76 -15.28
CA ALA A 218 -24.10 7.74 -15.88
C ALA A 218 -23.51 9.15 -15.94
N THR A 219 -22.82 9.58 -14.87
CA THR A 219 -22.20 10.91 -14.79
C THR A 219 -20.99 11.03 -15.74
N VAL A 220 -20.18 9.97 -15.84
CA VAL A 220 -19.02 9.95 -16.76
C VAL A 220 -19.49 10.00 -18.22
N ILE A 221 -20.51 9.22 -18.59
CA ILE A 221 -21.10 9.25 -19.94
C ILE A 221 -21.68 10.63 -20.24
N ALA A 222 -22.45 11.20 -19.30
CA ALA A 222 -23.04 12.53 -19.42
C ALA A 222 -21.98 13.61 -19.65
N GLU A 223 -20.84 13.53 -18.96
CA GLU A 223 -19.73 14.47 -19.12
C GLU A 223 -19.11 14.40 -20.51
N ILE A 224 -18.89 13.20 -21.05
CA ILE A 224 -18.37 13.01 -22.41
C ILE A 224 -19.38 13.57 -23.44
N CYS A 225 -20.68 13.33 -23.26
CA CYS A 225 -21.72 13.91 -24.13
C CYS A 225 -21.70 15.44 -24.10
N ARG A 226 -21.70 16.07 -22.92
CA ARG A 226 -21.67 17.53 -22.78
C ARG A 226 -20.41 18.13 -23.40
N THR A 227 -19.25 17.51 -23.16
CA THR A 227 -17.96 17.95 -23.74
C THR A 227 -18.00 17.91 -25.26
N ALA A 228 -18.71 16.93 -25.85
CA ALA A 228 -18.92 16.83 -27.28
C ALA A 228 -19.99 17.77 -27.84
N GLY A 229 -20.67 18.55 -27.00
CA GLY A 229 -21.79 19.42 -27.37
C GLY A 229 -23.14 18.70 -27.55
N LEU A 230 -23.25 17.44 -27.09
CA LEU A 230 -24.52 16.70 -27.08
C LEU A 230 -25.21 16.92 -25.73
N PHE A 231 -26.35 17.61 -25.73
CA PHE A 231 -27.15 17.90 -24.53
C PHE A 231 -28.46 17.11 -24.46
N ASP A 232 -28.97 16.65 -25.61
CA ASP A 232 -30.18 15.83 -25.71
C ASP A 232 -29.83 14.35 -25.53
N TYR A 233 -29.49 13.97 -24.31
CA TYR A 233 -29.22 12.59 -23.93
C TYR A 233 -29.98 12.17 -22.67
N ASP A 234 -30.12 10.86 -22.48
CA ASP A 234 -30.71 10.25 -21.29
C ASP A 234 -29.82 9.12 -20.78
N VAL A 235 -29.37 9.24 -19.53
CA VAL A 235 -28.54 8.25 -18.82
C VAL A 235 -29.22 7.74 -17.55
N SER A 236 -30.53 7.98 -17.39
CA SER A 236 -31.30 7.61 -16.19
C SER A 236 -31.33 6.10 -15.93
N ARG A 237 -31.16 5.28 -16.98
CA ARG A 237 -31.12 3.82 -16.95
C ARG A 237 -29.71 3.24 -17.06
N VAL A 238 -28.70 4.04 -16.73
CA VAL A 238 -27.29 3.62 -16.70
C VAL A 238 -26.84 3.47 -15.25
N ASP A 239 -26.42 2.26 -14.92
CA ASP A 239 -25.92 1.90 -13.59
C ASP A 239 -24.47 1.42 -13.68
N GLY A 240 -23.67 1.70 -12.66
CA GLY A 240 -22.29 1.26 -12.58
C GLY A 240 -21.36 2.25 -11.89
N VAL A 241 -20.18 1.75 -11.50
CA VAL A 241 -19.16 2.49 -10.77
C VAL A 241 -17.89 2.56 -11.60
N VAL A 242 -17.45 3.77 -11.93
CA VAL A 242 -16.17 4.02 -12.59
C VAL A 242 -15.13 4.39 -11.52
N ARG A 243 -14.16 3.49 -11.31
CA ARG A 243 -13.08 3.69 -10.31
C ARG A 243 -11.96 4.56 -10.85
N GLY A 244 -11.63 4.38 -12.12
CA GLY A 244 -10.69 5.19 -12.87
C GLY A 244 -10.87 4.94 -14.36
N TYR A 245 -10.82 6.00 -15.15
CA TYR A 245 -10.91 5.95 -16.61
C TYR A 245 -9.96 6.98 -17.20
N VAL A 246 -9.08 6.56 -18.11
CA VAL A 246 -8.08 7.44 -18.71
C VAL A 246 -8.33 7.55 -20.21
N VAL A 247 -8.40 8.78 -20.70
CA VAL A 247 -8.43 9.10 -22.13
C VAL A 247 -7.03 9.58 -22.53
N PRO A 248 -6.19 8.73 -23.14
CA PRO A 248 -4.78 9.06 -23.36
C PRO A 248 -4.56 9.99 -24.56
N ASN A 249 -5.54 10.07 -25.48
CA ASN A 249 -5.39 10.72 -26.78
C ASN A 249 -6.52 11.72 -27.03
N VAL A 250 -6.24 12.75 -27.83
CA VAL A 250 -7.31 13.57 -28.42
C VAL A 250 -8.03 12.74 -29.48
N GLN A 251 -9.30 12.40 -29.23
CA GLN A 251 -10.10 11.56 -30.11
C GLN A 251 -11.58 11.99 -30.07
N SER A 252 -12.43 11.28 -30.84
CA SER A 252 -13.86 11.56 -30.86
C SER A 252 -14.54 11.08 -29.58
N ALA A 253 -15.61 11.77 -29.16
CA ALA A 253 -16.44 11.35 -28.01
C ALA A 253 -16.98 9.92 -28.14
N ARG A 254 -17.23 9.43 -29.37
CA ARG A 254 -17.60 8.03 -29.61
C ARG A 254 -16.48 7.07 -29.20
N ALA A 255 -15.23 7.42 -29.51
CA ALA A 255 -14.07 6.61 -29.14
C ALA A 255 -13.84 6.63 -27.63
N ASP A 256 -14.14 7.74 -26.95
CA ASP A 256 -14.11 7.82 -25.48
C ASP A 256 -15.24 7.00 -24.83
N LEU A 257 -16.44 7.01 -25.41
CA LEU A 257 -17.56 6.21 -24.89
C LEU A 257 -17.34 4.70 -25.11
N GLN A 258 -16.72 4.29 -26.22
CA GLN A 258 -16.69 2.89 -26.64
C GLN A 258 -16.16 1.92 -25.55
N PRO A 259 -15.04 2.18 -24.85
CA PRO A 259 -14.58 1.30 -23.79
C PRO A 259 -15.56 1.20 -22.62
N LEU A 260 -16.22 2.29 -22.25
CA LEU A 260 -17.24 2.29 -21.19
C LEU A 260 -18.47 1.46 -21.60
N LEU A 261 -18.98 1.70 -22.81
CA LEU A 261 -20.14 0.97 -23.33
C LEU A 261 -19.85 -0.54 -23.41
N MET A 262 -18.65 -0.91 -23.86
CA MET A 262 -18.22 -2.30 -23.93
C MET A 262 -18.02 -2.91 -22.54
N ALA A 263 -17.33 -2.23 -21.62
CA ALA A 263 -16.97 -2.78 -20.31
C ALA A 263 -18.18 -2.98 -19.37
N TYR A 264 -19.14 -2.05 -19.39
CA TYR A 264 -20.32 -2.11 -18.52
C TYR A 264 -21.55 -2.71 -19.21
N GLY A 265 -21.49 -2.96 -20.52
CA GLY A 265 -22.62 -3.52 -21.27
C GLY A 265 -23.76 -2.51 -21.39
N VAL A 266 -23.45 -1.30 -21.88
CA VAL A 266 -24.45 -0.24 -22.10
C VAL A 266 -24.86 -0.22 -23.58
N GLU A 267 -26.16 -0.17 -23.82
CA GLU A 267 -26.71 0.10 -25.15
C GLU A 267 -26.94 1.59 -25.35
N VAL A 268 -26.87 2.00 -26.63
CA VAL A 268 -27.10 3.37 -27.06
C VAL A 268 -28.03 3.35 -28.25
N SER A 269 -29.12 4.09 -28.16
CA SER A 269 -30.08 4.22 -29.26
C SER A 269 -30.61 5.64 -29.36
N GLU A 270 -30.94 6.08 -30.57
CA GLU A 270 -31.68 7.32 -30.78
C GLU A 270 -33.18 7.06 -30.59
N GLN A 271 -33.81 7.84 -29.72
CA GLN A 271 -35.24 7.76 -29.43
C GLN A 271 -35.81 9.18 -29.34
N ASP A 272 -36.71 9.51 -30.27
CA ASP A 272 -37.46 10.77 -30.30
C ASP A 272 -36.57 12.03 -30.21
N GLY A 273 -35.44 12.00 -30.93
CA GLY A 273 -34.46 13.09 -31.00
C GLY A 273 -33.41 13.08 -29.88
N LYS A 274 -33.46 12.11 -28.96
CA LYS A 274 -32.50 11.97 -27.86
C LYS A 274 -31.63 10.74 -28.01
N ILE A 275 -30.39 10.82 -27.54
CA ILE A 275 -29.53 9.65 -27.38
C ILE A 275 -29.77 9.02 -26.02
N VAL A 276 -30.43 7.87 -25.99
CA VAL A 276 -30.81 7.14 -24.77
C VAL A 276 -29.81 6.02 -24.51
N PHE A 277 -29.23 6.04 -23.31
CA PHE A 277 -28.31 5.04 -22.80
C PHE A 277 -29.03 4.17 -21.76
N PHE A 278 -28.87 2.85 -21.85
CA PHE A 278 -29.46 1.92 -20.89
C PHE A 278 -28.64 0.64 -20.76
N MET A 279 -28.72 -0.03 -19.60
CA MET A 279 -28.04 -1.31 -19.37
C MET A 279 -28.60 -2.41 -20.29
N ARG A 280 -27.72 -3.22 -20.89
CA ARG A 280 -28.12 -4.42 -21.67
C ARG A 280 -28.92 -5.42 -20.85
N ALA A 281 -28.57 -5.56 -19.56
CA ALA A 281 -29.25 -6.45 -18.62
C ALA A 281 -30.73 -6.11 -18.47
N ASP A 282 -31.08 -4.83 -18.59
CA ASP A 282 -32.43 -4.28 -18.39
C ASP A 282 -33.09 -3.87 -19.72
N ALA A 283 -32.54 -4.31 -20.85
CA ALA A 283 -33.04 -3.95 -22.16
C ALA A 283 -34.53 -4.36 -22.31
N PRO A 284 -35.39 -3.46 -22.85
CA PRO A 284 -36.80 -3.77 -23.09
C PRO A 284 -36.95 -5.01 -23.97
N GLU A 285 -37.93 -5.84 -23.62
CA GLU A 285 -38.20 -7.09 -24.32
C GLU A 285 -39.55 -7.04 -25.03
N GLU A 286 -39.56 -7.45 -26.30
CA GLU A 286 -40.78 -7.53 -27.11
C GLU A 286 -40.98 -8.96 -27.64
N VAL A 287 -42.20 -9.48 -27.52
CA VAL A 287 -42.58 -10.78 -28.07
C VAL A 287 -43.18 -10.58 -29.45
N LEU A 288 -42.56 -11.20 -30.46
CA LEU A 288 -42.97 -11.12 -31.85
C LEU A 288 -43.66 -12.42 -32.29
N ASP A 289 -44.87 -12.27 -32.85
CA ASP A 289 -45.55 -13.33 -33.59
C ASP A 289 -45.07 -13.31 -35.05
N PRO A 290 -44.44 -14.40 -35.54
CA PRO A 290 -43.94 -14.50 -36.91
C PRO A 290 -44.99 -14.25 -38.00
N ASN A 291 -46.29 -14.44 -37.70
CA ASN A 291 -47.38 -14.21 -38.65
C ASN A 291 -47.54 -12.73 -39.06
N PHE A 292 -46.96 -11.81 -38.28
CA PHE A 292 -47.00 -10.37 -38.56
C PHE A 292 -45.73 -9.83 -39.24
N LEU A 293 -44.79 -10.71 -39.60
CA LEU A 293 -43.60 -10.35 -40.35
C LEU A 293 -43.91 -10.19 -41.84
N VAL A 294 -43.15 -9.32 -42.52
CA VAL A 294 -43.29 -9.10 -43.96
C VAL A 294 -42.79 -10.33 -44.71
N ARG A 295 -43.60 -10.79 -45.67
CA ARG A 295 -43.24 -11.89 -46.56
C ARG A 295 -42.68 -11.34 -47.88
N ARG A 296 -41.46 -11.72 -48.19
CA ARG A 296 -40.79 -11.49 -49.49
C ARG A 296 -40.49 -12.84 -50.15
N ASP A 297 -39.87 -12.81 -51.33
CA ASP A 297 -39.29 -14.00 -51.92
C ASP A 297 -38.12 -14.49 -51.04
N GLY A 298 -38.22 -15.71 -50.52
CA GLY A 298 -37.25 -16.31 -49.59
C GLY A 298 -37.84 -16.65 -48.21
N PRO A 299 -36.98 -16.96 -47.22
CA PRO A 299 -37.42 -17.23 -45.85
C PRO A 299 -37.90 -15.94 -45.16
N VAL A 300 -38.98 -16.04 -44.37
CA VAL A 300 -39.51 -14.91 -43.57
C VAL A 300 -38.52 -14.51 -42.46
N ILE A 301 -37.82 -15.49 -41.90
CA ILE A 301 -36.73 -15.30 -40.94
C ILE A 301 -35.51 -16.05 -41.46
N ALA A 302 -34.45 -15.33 -41.78
CA ALA A 302 -33.15 -15.91 -42.10
C ALA A 302 -32.34 -16.07 -40.82
N LYS A 303 -31.92 -17.31 -40.50
CA LYS A 303 -31.04 -17.61 -39.36
C LYS A 303 -29.65 -17.96 -39.87
N GLN A 304 -28.63 -17.36 -39.30
CA GLN A 304 -27.22 -17.64 -39.62
C GLN A 304 -26.45 -17.97 -38.34
N ARG A 305 -25.52 -18.92 -38.42
CA ARG A 305 -24.61 -19.29 -37.33
C ARG A 305 -23.17 -19.19 -37.80
N ALA A 306 -22.37 -18.36 -37.14
CA ALA A 306 -20.95 -18.19 -37.46
C ALA A 306 -20.13 -19.46 -37.16
N PRO A 307 -19.03 -19.75 -37.89
CA PRO A 307 -18.20 -20.94 -37.66
C PRO A 307 -17.60 -21.00 -36.25
N LEU A 308 -17.52 -22.21 -35.67
CA LEU A 308 -16.94 -22.41 -34.34
C LEU A 308 -15.42 -22.13 -34.32
N ALA A 309 -14.74 -22.31 -35.46
CA ALA A 309 -13.30 -22.11 -35.58
C ALA A 309 -12.86 -20.65 -35.37
N GLU A 310 -13.77 -19.69 -35.59
CA GLU A 310 -13.52 -18.26 -35.43
C GLU A 310 -13.92 -17.75 -34.03
N ALA A 311 -14.65 -18.56 -33.25
CA ALA A 311 -15.09 -18.20 -31.92
C ALA A 311 -13.93 -18.27 -30.91
N PRO A 312 -13.69 -17.22 -30.11
CA PRO A 312 -12.67 -17.28 -29.07
C PRO A 312 -13.06 -18.33 -28.02
N ARG A 313 -12.07 -19.13 -27.59
CA ARG A 313 -12.23 -20.02 -26.43
C ARG A 313 -11.44 -19.55 -25.21
N ARG A 314 -10.69 -18.46 -25.36
CA ARG A 314 -10.00 -17.76 -24.29
C ARG A 314 -10.07 -16.26 -24.54
N VAL A 315 -10.36 -15.50 -23.50
CA VAL A 315 -10.39 -14.04 -23.53
C VAL A 315 -9.40 -13.51 -22.51
N LEU A 316 -8.57 -12.57 -22.94
CA LEU A 316 -7.66 -11.81 -22.08
C LEU A 316 -8.10 -10.34 -22.05
N VAL A 317 -8.27 -9.80 -20.85
CA VAL A 317 -8.60 -8.37 -20.64
C VAL A 317 -7.45 -7.72 -19.90
N ASN A 318 -6.74 -6.81 -20.57
CA ASN A 318 -5.75 -5.94 -19.93
C ASN A 318 -6.47 -4.76 -19.28
N HIS A 319 -6.20 -4.50 -18.01
CA HIS A 319 -6.77 -3.41 -17.23
C HIS A 319 -5.75 -2.86 -16.24
N MET A 320 -6.03 -1.71 -15.65
CA MET A 320 -5.27 -1.17 -14.53
C MET A 320 -5.84 -1.69 -13.21
N ASP A 321 -4.99 -2.07 -12.26
CA ASP A 321 -5.43 -2.53 -10.94
C ASP A 321 -6.00 -1.36 -10.12
N ALA A 322 -7.21 -1.50 -9.58
CA ALA A 322 -7.88 -0.46 -8.81
C ALA A 322 -7.55 -0.46 -7.30
N GLU A 323 -7.05 -1.58 -6.78
CA GLU A 323 -6.81 -1.76 -5.34
C GLU A 323 -5.31 -1.72 -4.99
N GLY A 324 -4.44 -1.64 -6.01
CA GLY A 324 -2.97 -1.63 -5.88
C GLY A 324 -2.27 -0.34 -6.35
N ASP A 325 -1.00 -0.47 -6.75
CA ASP A 325 -0.16 0.63 -7.29
C ASP A 325 -0.50 0.98 -8.76
N PHE A 326 -1.74 0.74 -9.20
CA PHE A 326 -2.21 0.99 -10.57
C PHE A 326 -1.37 0.30 -11.67
N GLU A 327 -0.84 -0.89 -11.38
CA GLU A 327 -0.13 -1.69 -12.37
C GLU A 327 -1.08 -2.27 -13.42
N ILE A 328 -0.56 -2.51 -14.64
CA ILE A 328 -1.32 -3.22 -15.67
C ILE A 328 -1.41 -4.70 -15.29
N ARG A 329 -2.63 -5.21 -15.23
CA ARG A 329 -2.96 -6.62 -14.94
C ARG A 329 -3.77 -7.22 -16.09
N VAL A 330 -3.76 -8.55 -16.16
CA VAL A 330 -4.47 -9.32 -17.18
C VAL A 330 -5.44 -10.27 -16.50
N ALA A 331 -6.72 -10.11 -16.78
CA ALA A 331 -7.75 -11.08 -16.44
C ALA A 331 -7.91 -12.11 -17.57
N ASP A 332 -8.09 -13.38 -17.20
CA ASP A 332 -8.14 -14.51 -18.12
C ASP A 332 -9.37 -15.37 -17.86
N ALA A 333 -10.15 -15.62 -18.92
CA ALA A 333 -11.27 -16.55 -18.93
C ALA A 333 -11.12 -17.53 -20.09
N SER A 334 -11.32 -18.83 -19.86
CA SER A 334 -11.18 -19.85 -20.91
C SER A 334 -12.20 -20.97 -20.78
N LEU A 335 -12.61 -21.52 -21.93
CA LEU A 335 -13.45 -22.72 -22.00
C LEU A 335 -12.58 -23.97 -21.74
N PRO A 336 -13.05 -24.95 -20.95
CA PRO A 336 -12.34 -26.21 -20.74
C PRO A 336 -11.99 -26.92 -22.06
N GLY A 337 -10.81 -27.54 -22.15
CA GLY A 337 -10.40 -28.34 -23.30
C GLY A 337 -8.93 -28.17 -23.74
N ARG A 338 -8.70 -28.16 -25.06
CA ARG A 338 -7.35 -28.19 -25.67
C ARG A 338 -6.51 -26.96 -25.32
N SER A 339 -5.20 -27.14 -25.34
CA SER A 339 -4.18 -26.13 -25.00
C SER A 339 -3.93 -25.06 -26.07
N VAL A 340 -4.30 -25.30 -27.33
CA VAL A 340 -4.20 -24.31 -28.41
C VAL A 340 -5.61 -23.96 -28.85
N VAL A 341 -6.03 -22.74 -28.56
CA VAL A 341 -7.36 -22.22 -28.87
C VAL A 341 -7.29 -20.78 -29.40
N PRO A 342 -8.26 -20.33 -30.19
CA PRO A 342 -8.37 -18.92 -30.57
C PRO A 342 -8.49 -18.05 -29.31
N ILE A 343 -7.62 -17.03 -29.23
CA ILE A 343 -7.56 -16.06 -28.13
C ILE A 343 -8.08 -14.73 -28.65
N SER A 344 -9.00 -14.11 -27.92
CA SER A 344 -9.34 -12.69 -28.08
C SER A 344 -8.66 -11.89 -26.97
N GLN A 345 -7.96 -10.82 -27.32
CA GLN A 345 -7.35 -9.93 -26.35
C GLN A 345 -7.97 -8.54 -26.49
N SER A 346 -8.37 -7.96 -25.37
CA SER A 346 -8.93 -6.61 -25.29
C SER A 346 -8.16 -5.82 -24.25
N GLU A 347 -7.96 -4.53 -24.53
CA GLU A 347 -7.39 -3.58 -23.59
C GLU A 347 -8.47 -2.57 -23.23
N VAL A 348 -8.71 -2.40 -21.94
CA VAL A 348 -9.66 -1.42 -21.42
C VAL A 348 -8.90 -0.38 -20.60
N PRO A 349 -8.96 0.92 -20.94
CA PRO A 349 -8.29 1.98 -20.20
C PRO A 349 -9.08 2.34 -18.92
N LEU A 350 -9.48 1.31 -18.18
CA LEU A 350 -10.25 1.36 -16.96
C LEU A 350 -9.43 0.76 -15.81
N SER A 351 -9.56 1.37 -14.64
CA SER A 351 -9.13 0.79 -13.39
C SER A 351 -10.25 -0.11 -12.87
N LEU A 352 -9.96 -1.40 -12.72
CA LEU A 352 -10.90 -2.45 -12.33
C LEU A 352 -10.31 -3.26 -11.17
N THR A 353 -11.18 -3.72 -10.28
CA THR A 353 -10.83 -4.77 -9.32
C THR A 353 -10.58 -6.09 -10.05
N ARG A 354 -9.92 -7.03 -9.38
CA ARG A 354 -9.72 -8.39 -9.93
C ARG A 354 -11.04 -9.07 -10.28
N GLY A 355 -12.04 -8.94 -9.41
CA GLY A 355 -13.37 -9.52 -9.62
C GLY A 355 -14.06 -8.95 -10.86
N GLU A 356 -14.09 -7.62 -10.98
CA GLU A 356 -14.67 -6.93 -12.15
C GLU A 356 -13.97 -7.32 -13.46
N ALA A 357 -12.64 -7.34 -13.47
CA ALA A 357 -11.88 -7.68 -14.68
C ALA A 357 -12.08 -9.13 -15.11
N HIS A 358 -12.17 -10.06 -14.15
CA HIS A 358 -12.45 -11.46 -14.45
C HIS A 358 -13.88 -11.67 -14.96
N GLY A 359 -14.88 -11.07 -14.29
CA GLY A 359 -16.27 -11.11 -14.75
C GLY A 359 -16.42 -10.51 -16.15
N LEU A 360 -15.66 -9.46 -16.47
CA LEU A 360 -15.61 -8.89 -17.82
C LEU A 360 -15.05 -9.88 -18.85
N ALA A 361 -13.96 -10.58 -18.54
CA ALA A 361 -13.39 -11.60 -19.42
C ALA A 361 -14.36 -12.78 -19.66
N GLU A 362 -15.06 -13.24 -18.62
CA GLU A 362 -16.09 -14.28 -18.72
C GLU A 362 -17.28 -13.83 -19.56
N ARG A 363 -17.76 -12.59 -19.37
CA ARG A 363 -18.84 -12.01 -20.18
C ARG A 363 -18.43 -11.92 -21.64
N PHE A 364 -17.24 -11.40 -21.96
CA PHE A 364 -16.76 -11.33 -23.35
C PHE A 364 -16.61 -12.72 -23.99
N LEU A 365 -16.16 -13.73 -23.23
CA LEU A 365 -16.07 -15.10 -23.71
C LEU A 365 -17.46 -15.67 -24.03
N THR A 366 -18.44 -15.40 -23.16
CA THR A 366 -19.83 -15.83 -23.33
C THR A 366 -20.50 -15.12 -24.49
N GLU A 367 -20.43 -13.78 -24.54
CA GLU A 367 -20.97 -12.94 -25.61
C GLU A 367 -20.47 -13.38 -26.98
N ALA A 368 -19.17 -13.64 -27.12
CA ALA A 368 -18.58 -14.06 -28.38
C ALA A 368 -19.02 -15.47 -28.83
N ASN A 369 -19.43 -16.34 -27.90
CA ASN A 369 -19.91 -17.70 -28.22
C ASN A 369 -21.43 -17.75 -28.43
N VAL A 370 -22.21 -17.00 -27.63
CA VAL A 370 -23.67 -16.89 -27.74
C VAL A 370 -24.05 -16.09 -28.99
N GLY A 371 -23.37 -14.96 -29.23
CA GLY A 371 -23.65 -14.05 -30.34
C GLY A 371 -23.22 -14.55 -31.73
N ARG A 372 -22.90 -15.84 -31.86
CA ARG A 372 -22.63 -16.47 -33.16
C ARG A 372 -23.89 -16.65 -34.00
N ASP A 373 -25.03 -16.69 -33.34
CA ASP A 373 -26.33 -16.84 -33.99
C ASP A 373 -26.91 -15.46 -34.29
N THR A 374 -27.28 -15.23 -35.54
CA THR A 374 -27.95 -14.01 -35.99
C THR A 374 -29.25 -14.35 -36.70
N VAL A 375 -30.22 -13.44 -36.61
CA VAL A 375 -31.48 -13.47 -37.35
C VAL A 375 -31.64 -12.20 -38.17
N GLU A 376 -32.23 -12.35 -39.35
CA GLU A 376 -32.65 -11.26 -40.20
C GLU A 376 -34.11 -11.47 -40.65
N PHE A 377 -34.93 -10.44 -40.52
CA PHE A 377 -36.33 -10.44 -40.95
C PHE A 377 -36.82 -8.99 -41.17
N GLU A 378 -38.03 -8.82 -41.70
CA GLU A 378 -38.63 -7.50 -41.97
C GLU A 378 -39.95 -7.36 -41.19
N LEU A 379 -40.08 -6.30 -40.40
CA LEU A 379 -41.30 -5.91 -39.69
C LEU A 379 -42.21 -5.09 -40.60
N ALA A 380 -43.52 -5.27 -40.44
CA ALA A 380 -44.52 -4.47 -41.15
C ALA A 380 -44.45 -2.98 -40.73
N PRO A 381 -44.87 -2.04 -41.59
CA PRO A 381 -44.87 -0.60 -41.24
C PRO A 381 -45.69 -0.25 -39.99
N SER A 382 -46.65 -1.11 -39.62
CA SER A 382 -47.47 -0.99 -38.41
C SER A 382 -46.73 -1.37 -37.12
N ALA A 383 -45.59 -2.05 -37.20
CA ALA A 383 -44.81 -2.53 -36.06
C ALA A 383 -43.47 -1.78 -35.96
N ARG A 384 -43.51 -0.57 -35.37
CA ARG A 384 -42.35 0.33 -35.20
C ARG A 384 -41.88 0.50 -33.75
N SER A 385 -42.48 -0.22 -32.81
CA SER A 385 -42.09 -0.22 -31.39
C SER A 385 -40.64 -0.65 -31.18
N PRO A 386 -40.12 -1.74 -31.82
CA PRO A 386 -38.75 -2.18 -31.62
C PRO A 386 -37.73 -1.11 -31.99
N LYS A 387 -36.76 -0.89 -31.09
CA LYS A 387 -35.61 0.01 -31.27
C LYS A 387 -34.30 -0.78 -31.24
N ALA A 388 -33.22 -0.17 -31.73
CA ALA A 388 -31.88 -0.76 -31.58
C ALA A 388 -31.56 -0.96 -30.09
N GLY A 389 -30.93 -2.08 -29.76
CA GLY A 389 -30.65 -2.49 -28.37
C GLY A 389 -31.83 -3.17 -27.65
N HIS A 390 -33.07 -3.15 -28.17
CA HIS A 390 -34.16 -3.94 -27.60
C HIS A 390 -33.92 -5.45 -27.80
N LEU A 391 -34.54 -6.26 -26.94
CA LEU A 391 -34.55 -7.71 -27.01
C LEU A 391 -35.85 -8.19 -27.63
N LEU A 392 -35.76 -9.27 -28.41
CA LEU A 392 -36.88 -9.89 -29.07
C LEU A 392 -36.98 -11.37 -28.69
N ARG A 393 -38.20 -11.83 -28.41
CA ARG A 393 -38.55 -13.26 -28.44
C ARG A 393 -39.37 -13.54 -29.68
N ILE A 394 -38.96 -14.53 -30.44
CA ILE A 394 -39.64 -14.91 -31.69
C ILE A 394 -40.26 -16.29 -31.50
N ASP A 395 -41.52 -16.46 -31.91
CA ASP A 395 -42.21 -17.77 -31.99
C ASP A 395 -42.35 -18.50 -30.63
N GLY A 396 -42.52 -17.75 -29.54
CA GLY A 396 -42.60 -18.33 -28.19
C GLY A 396 -41.33 -19.06 -27.74
N SER A 397 -40.22 -18.92 -28.47
CA SER A 397 -38.93 -19.52 -28.10
C SER A 397 -38.35 -18.87 -26.85
N ASN A 398 -37.47 -19.62 -26.18
CA ASN A 398 -36.69 -19.11 -25.06
C ASN A 398 -35.44 -18.32 -25.48
N ASP A 399 -35.15 -18.24 -26.78
CA ASP A 399 -34.02 -17.48 -27.28
C ASP A 399 -34.32 -15.97 -27.30
N LEU A 400 -33.41 -15.20 -26.73
CA LEU A 400 -33.45 -13.74 -26.77
C LEU A 400 -32.55 -13.22 -27.90
N TRP A 401 -33.07 -12.27 -28.66
CA TRP A 401 -32.37 -11.67 -29.80
C TRP A 401 -32.25 -10.17 -29.60
N ARG A 402 -31.03 -9.65 -29.44
CA ARG A 402 -30.78 -8.21 -29.34
C ARG A 402 -30.72 -7.60 -30.74
N ILE A 403 -31.46 -6.53 -30.97
CA ILE A 403 -31.45 -5.80 -32.24
C ILE A 403 -30.16 -4.97 -32.37
N ASP A 404 -29.31 -5.32 -33.34
CA ASP A 404 -28.07 -4.57 -33.64
C ASP A 404 -28.31 -3.50 -34.69
N ARG A 405 -29.17 -3.77 -35.68
CA ARG A 405 -29.42 -2.85 -36.79
C ARG A 405 -30.89 -2.83 -37.18
N LEU A 406 -31.40 -1.62 -37.36
CA LEU A 406 -32.70 -1.33 -37.96
C LEU A 406 -32.49 -0.50 -39.23
N GLU A 407 -33.19 -0.87 -40.30
CA GLU A 407 -33.18 -0.12 -41.55
C GLU A 407 -34.63 0.05 -42.05
N ASP A 408 -35.04 1.30 -42.22
CA ASP A 408 -36.40 1.67 -42.64
C ASP A 408 -36.44 1.90 -44.17
N GLY A 409 -37.21 1.10 -44.90
CA GLY A 409 -37.23 1.13 -46.38
C GLY A 409 -38.47 0.47 -46.99
N GLY A 410 -39.66 0.98 -46.64
CA GLY A 410 -40.94 0.30 -46.93
C GLY A 410 -41.39 -0.46 -45.69
N GLY A 411 -40.93 -1.71 -45.52
CA GLY A 411 -40.91 -2.36 -44.21
C GLY A 411 -39.65 -1.99 -43.41
N ARG A 412 -39.57 -2.47 -42.17
CA ARG A 412 -38.42 -2.24 -41.29
C ARG A 412 -37.58 -3.51 -41.20
N LYS A 413 -36.41 -3.49 -41.82
CA LYS A 413 -35.47 -4.60 -41.76
C LYS A 413 -34.79 -4.63 -40.39
N VAL A 414 -34.78 -5.81 -39.76
CA VAL A 414 -34.19 -6.07 -38.45
C VAL A 414 -33.05 -7.06 -38.61
N GLN A 415 -31.88 -6.72 -38.08
CA GLN A 415 -30.79 -7.66 -37.85
C GLN A 415 -30.57 -7.75 -36.35
N ALA A 416 -30.66 -8.96 -35.81
CA ALA A 416 -30.50 -9.21 -34.39
C ALA A 416 -29.55 -10.37 -34.11
N VAL A 417 -28.89 -10.32 -32.97
CA VAL A 417 -27.91 -11.30 -32.50
C VAL A 417 -28.44 -12.00 -31.25
N ARG A 418 -28.19 -13.31 -31.12
CA ARG A 418 -28.58 -14.07 -29.94
C ARG A 418 -27.85 -13.53 -28.70
N THR A 419 -28.56 -13.41 -27.59
CA THR A 419 -28.04 -12.97 -26.29
C THR A 419 -28.76 -13.69 -25.16
N GLU A 420 -28.26 -13.59 -23.94
CA GLU A 420 -28.86 -14.17 -22.74
C GLU A 420 -28.72 -13.15 -21.59
N ARG A 421 -29.77 -12.91 -20.78
CA ARG A 421 -29.69 -11.93 -19.67
C ARG A 421 -28.67 -12.36 -18.60
N ALA A 422 -28.60 -13.66 -18.33
CA ALA A 422 -27.72 -14.25 -17.31
C ALA A 422 -26.22 -13.98 -17.57
N GLN A 423 -25.82 -13.60 -18.79
CA GLN A 423 -24.42 -13.26 -19.09
C GLN A 423 -23.98 -11.92 -18.47
N TYR A 424 -24.92 -11.10 -18.02
CA TYR A 424 -24.65 -9.83 -17.33
C TYR A 424 -24.68 -9.97 -15.81
N ASP A 425 -25.05 -11.15 -15.29
CA ASP A 425 -24.93 -11.45 -13.87
C ASP A 425 -23.44 -11.71 -13.54
N PRO A 426 -22.86 -11.00 -12.56
CA PRO A 426 -21.48 -11.25 -12.14
C PRO A 426 -21.29 -12.69 -11.64
N SER A 427 -20.13 -13.30 -11.92
CA SER A 427 -19.82 -14.65 -11.42
C SER A 427 -19.48 -14.64 -9.92
N ASP A 428 -19.76 -15.77 -9.24
CA ASP A 428 -19.54 -15.97 -7.79
C ASP A 428 -18.05 -16.18 -7.42
N ARG A 429 -17.13 -15.45 -8.04
CA ARG A 429 -15.72 -15.53 -7.67
C ARG A 429 -15.39 -14.67 -6.46
N VAL A 430 -14.60 -15.25 -5.56
CA VAL A 430 -14.04 -14.56 -4.39
C VAL A 430 -13.16 -13.41 -4.88
N GLU A 431 -13.41 -12.22 -4.35
CA GLU A 431 -12.45 -11.12 -4.44
C GLU A 431 -11.20 -11.51 -3.67
N ASP A 432 -10.15 -11.89 -4.39
CA ASP A 432 -8.84 -11.99 -3.79
C ASP A 432 -8.30 -10.56 -3.64
N GLY A 433 -8.03 -10.15 -2.39
CA GLY A 433 -7.23 -8.95 -2.12
C GLY A 433 -5.98 -8.93 -2.98
N THR A 434 -5.67 -7.78 -3.55
CA THR A 434 -4.49 -7.60 -4.37
C THR A 434 -3.24 -7.88 -3.54
N GLY A 435 -2.45 -8.86 -3.96
CA GLY A 435 -1.24 -9.24 -3.23
C GLY A 435 -0.24 -8.09 -3.17
N ARG A 436 -0.22 -7.40 -2.01
CA ARG A 436 0.80 -6.48 -1.49
C ARG A 436 0.86 -5.09 -2.14
N VAL A 437 0.15 -4.14 -1.53
CA VAL A 437 0.52 -2.72 -1.59
C VAL A 437 1.63 -2.42 -0.57
N ARG A 438 2.79 -2.01 -1.06
CA ARG A 438 3.76 -1.23 -0.26
C ARG A 438 4.36 -0.14 -1.15
N PRO A 439 3.90 1.10 -0.99
CA PRO A 439 4.82 2.21 -0.97
C PRO A 439 4.82 2.76 0.46
N LEU A 440 5.58 2.13 1.37
CA LEU A 440 5.84 2.77 2.66
C LEU A 440 6.23 4.21 2.38
N ALA A 441 5.53 5.16 2.99
CA ALA A 441 5.95 6.56 3.00
C ALA A 441 7.46 6.54 3.21
N PRO A 442 8.25 7.11 2.30
CA PRO A 442 9.68 6.83 2.26
C PRO A 442 10.30 7.21 3.59
N LEU A 443 10.67 6.20 4.37
CA LEU A 443 11.25 6.39 5.68
C LEU A 443 12.74 6.71 5.50
N PRO A 444 13.31 7.54 6.38
CA PRO A 444 14.75 7.68 6.48
C PRO A 444 15.43 6.32 6.64
N VAL A 445 16.61 6.17 6.04
CA VAL A 445 17.46 4.98 6.19
C VAL A 445 18.38 5.15 7.41
N ASP A 446 18.76 4.05 8.06
CA ASP A 446 19.81 4.08 9.09
C ASP A 446 21.18 4.06 8.42
N ALA A 447 21.79 5.24 8.29
CA ALA A 447 23.12 5.41 7.74
C ALA A 447 24.13 5.55 8.88
N THR A 448 25.09 4.62 8.95
CA THR A 448 26.19 4.66 9.90
C THR A 448 27.49 4.86 9.14
N PHE A 449 28.17 5.99 9.40
CA PHE A 449 29.47 6.31 8.83
C PHE A 449 30.58 5.83 9.77
N LEU A 450 31.62 5.22 9.20
CA LEU A 450 32.69 4.61 9.98
C LEU A 450 34.03 4.75 9.27
N GLU A 451 35.05 5.17 10.01
CA GLU A 451 36.44 5.04 9.62
C GLU A 451 37.02 3.78 10.26
N LEU A 452 37.50 2.89 9.40
CA LEU A 452 38.05 1.60 9.76
C LEU A 452 39.54 1.54 9.42
N PRO A 453 40.33 0.68 10.11
CA PRO A 453 41.65 0.30 9.63
C PRO A 453 41.54 -0.43 8.28
N LEU A 454 42.66 -0.64 7.60
CA LEU A 454 42.72 -1.50 6.43
C LEU A 454 42.32 -2.94 6.81
N LEU A 455 41.30 -3.50 6.14
CA LEU A 455 40.79 -4.83 6.43
C LEU A 455 41.43 -5.88 5.53
N THR A 456 41.52 -5.59 4.23
CA THR A 456 42.11 -6.46 3.20
C THR A 456 43.42 -5.90 2.63
N GLY A 457 43.59 -4.57 2.64
CA GLY A 457 44.71 -3.85 2.04
C GLY A 457 44.44 -3.35 0.62
N GLU A 458 43.27 -3.64 0.03
CA GLU A 458 42.86 -3.14 -1.29
C GLU A 458 42.09 -1.81 -1.21
N GLU A 459 41.75 -1.38 0.00
CA GLU A 459 40.84 -0.27 0.22
C GLU A 459 41.58 1.07 0.13
N VAL A 460 40.84 2.16 -0.14
CA VAL A 460 41.41 3.51 -0.10
C VAL A 460 41.66 3.87 1.37
N PRO A 461 42.92 4.00 1.85
CA PRO A 461 43.21 3.97 3.29
C PRO A 461 42.66 5.15 4.11
N TYR A 462 42.30 6.24 3.44
CA TYR A 462 41.80 7.45 4.06
C TYR A 462 40.30 7.68 3.83
N ALA A 463 39.63 6.82 3.06
CA ALA A 463 38.23 6.98 2.73
C ALA A 463 37.34 6.30 3.79
N PRO A 464 36.39 7.03 4.39
CA PRO A 464 35.39 6.45 5.28
C PRO A 464 34.47 5.47 4.55
N TYR A 465 33.84 4.58 5.30
CA TYR A 465 32.76 3.72 4.84
C TYR A 465 31.40 4.27 5.26
N VAL A 466 30.37 3.78 4.60
CA VAL A 466 28.98 3.92 5.00
C VAL A 466 28.31 2.54 4.99
N ALA A 467 27.67 2.20 6.10
CA ALA A 467 26.75 1.07 6.22
C ALA A 467 25.32 1.62 6.23
N ILE A 468 24.44 1.09 5.38
CA ILE A 468 23.06 1.58 5.26
C ILE A 468 22.10 0.43 5.46
N SER A 469 21.17 0.56 6.41
CA SER A 469 20.10 -0.41 6.62
C SER A 469 18.73 0.25 6.60
N ALA A 470 17.70 -0.46 6.15
CA ALA A 470 16.32 0.01 6.18
C ALA A 470 15.33 -1.16 6.20
N SER A 471 14.16 -0.94 6.79
CA SER A 471 13.06 -1.90 6.80
C SER A 471 11.73 -1.20 6.53
N PRO A 472 11.12 -1.40 5.35
CA PRO A 472 11.65 -2.10 4.19
C PRO A 472 12.87 -1.41 3.57
N TRP A 473 13.59 -2.15 2.73
CA TRP A 473 14.56 -1.56 1.82
C TRP A 473 13.83 -0.72 0.75
N PRO A 474 14.17 0.58 0.57
CA PRO A 474 13.48 1.47 -0.36
C PRO A 474 13.94 1.29 -1.83
N GLY A 475 14.68 0.22 -2.13
CA GLY A 475 15.41 0.09 -3.38
C GLY A 475 16.75 0.83 -3.32
N THR A 476 17.16 1.45 -4.43
CA THR A 476 18.45 2.14 -4.49
C THR A 476 18.50 3.34 -3.53
N VAL A 477 19.56 3.43 -2.72
CA VAL A 477 19.86 4.56 -1.83
C VAL A 477 21.06 5.32 -2.39
N THR A 478 21.05 6.65 -2.30
CA THR A 478 22.22 7.47 -2.64
C THR A 478 22.78 8.17 -1.42
N VAL A 479 24.12 8.28 -1.40
CA VAL A 479 24.83 9.22 -0.52
C VAL A 479 25.26 10.38 -1.37
N GLN A 480 24.73 11.56 -1.06
CA GLN A 480 25.09 12.83 -1.66
C GLN A 480 26.14 13.51 -0.80
N SER A 481 27.06 14.28 -1.38
CA SER A 481 28.01 15.10 -0.62
C SER A 481 28.21 16.52 -1.16
N SER A 482 28.57 17.44 -0.26
CA SER A 482 28.81 18.86 -0.54
C SER A 482 29.90 19.46 0.39
N PHE A 483 30.45 20.61 0.00
CA PHE A 483 31.37 21.43 0.80
C PHE A 483 30.67 22.42 1.75
N ASP A 484 29.44 22.87 1.48
CA ASP A 484 28.81 24.04 2.14
C ASP A 484 27.28 23.95 2.33
N ASP A 485 26.75 22.74 2.59
CA ASP A 485 25.30 22.43 2.72
C ASP A 485 24.43 22.90 1.54
N ALA A 486 25.04 23.07 0.36
CA ALA A 486 24.35 23.40 -0.89
C ALA A 486 24.94 22.60 -2.06
N ASN A 487 24.30 22.56 -3.23
CA ASN A 487 24.88 21.94 -4.44
C ASN A 487 25.34 20.48 -4.25
N TYR A 488 24.54 19.68 -3.54
CA TYR A 488 24.79 18.26 -3.31
C TYR A 488 25.00 17.48 -4.62
N ARG A 489 26.01 16.61 -4.63
CA ARG A 489 26.29 15.70 -5.76
C ARG A 489 26.38 14.26 -5.29
N VAL A 490 26.00 13.33 -6.16
CA VAL A 490 26.06 11.89 -5.86
C VAL A 490 27.51 11.51 -5.57
N ASN A 491 27.76 10.97 -4.38
CA ASN A 491 29.05 10.44 -3.96
C ASN A 491 29.12 8.93 -4.16
N SER A 492 28.08 8.21 -3.69
CA SER A 492 27.98 6.76 -3.76
C SER A 492 26.52 6.31 -3.97
N VAL A 493 26.36 5.14 -4.59
CA VAL A 493 25.06 4.48 -4.84
C VAL A 493 25.07 3.12 -4.17
N ILE A 494 24.06 2.84 -3.35
CA ILE A 494 23.93 1.63 -2.55
C ILE A 494 22.69 0.88 -3.02
N THR A 495 22.89 -0.36 -3.49
CA THR A 495 21.83 -1.19 -4.09
C THR A 495 21.32 -2.29 -3.16
N ALA A 496 22.09 -2.62 -2.11
CA ALA A 496 21.75 -3.63 -1.11
C ALA A 496 22.01 -3.09 0.31
N PRO A 497 21.17 -3.45 1.30
CA PRO A 497 21.37 -3.03 2.69
C PRO A 497 22.58 -3.72 3.32
N SER A 498 23.25 -3.01 4.21
CA SER A 498 24.18 -3.58 5.18
C SER A 498 23.46 -4.10 6.42
N VAL A 499 24.07 -5.12 7.04
CA VAL A 499 23.58 -5.65 8.31
C VAL A 499 24.10 -4.78 9.44
N ILE A 500 23.19 -4.11 10.14
CA ILE A 500 23.47 -3.26 11.30
C ILE A 500 22.65 -3.79 12.48
N GLY A 501 23.28 -3.84 13.65
CA GLY A 501 22.65 -4.25 14.90
C GLY A 501 22.99 -3.37 16.08
N THR A 502 22.31 -3.64 17.19
CA THR A 502 22.51 -2.95 18.48
C THR A 502 22.69 -3.98 19.59
N THR A 503 23.68 -3.77 20.46
CA THR A 503 23.95 -4.69 21.57
C THR A 503 22.86 -4.61 22.65
N GLU A 504 22.43 -5.76 23.17
CA GLU A 504 21.56 -5.89 24.35
C GLU A 504 22.32 -6.34 25.60
N THR A 505 23.58 -6.73 25.44
CA THR A 505 24.50 -7.05 26.54
C THR A 505 25.79 -6.24 26.43
N VAL A 506 26.46 -6.05 27.56
CA VAL A 506 27.80 -5.45 27.60
C VAL A 506 28.80 -6.41 26.96
N LEU A 507 29.71 -5.87 26.15
CA LEU A 507 30.87 -6.61 25.66
C LEU A 507 32.10 -6.22 26.48
N ASP A 508 32.45 -7.08 27.44
CA ASP A 508 33.59 -6.84 28.31
C ASP A 508 34.93 -6.80 27.56
N ARG A 509 35.92 -6.21 28.23
CA ARG A 509 37.31 -6.19 27.77
C ARG A 509 37.84 -7.62 27.63
N ALA A 510 38.49 -7.89 26.51
CA ALA A 510 39.17 -9.15 26.24
C ALA A 510 40.69 -8.96 26.09
N ALA A 511 41.44 -10.06 26.23
CA ALA A 511 42.85 -10.07 25.87
C ALA A 511 43.01 -10.24 24.35
N PRO A 512 43.91 -9.47 23.70
CA PRO A 512 44.14 -9.61 22.27
C PRO A 512 44.82 -10.93 21.93
N SER A 513 44.74 -11.32 20.65
CA SER A 513 45.44 -12.49 20.08
C SER A 513 45.05 -13.87 20.65
N ILE A 514 44.00 -13.96 21.47
CA ILE A 514 43.40 -15.21 21.92
C ILE A 514 41.89 -15.22 21.65
N PHE A 515 41.28 -16.40 21.70
CA PHE A 515 39.82 -16.52 21.59
C PHE A 515 39.14 -15.97 22.84
N ASP A 516 38.24 -15.02 22.64
CA ASP A 516 37.29 -14.54 23.63
C ASP A 516 36.11 -15.52 23.71
N ASN A 517 36.11 -16.33 24.76
CA ASN A 517 35.05 -17.28 25.12
C ASN A 517 34.18 -16.75 26.27
N GLY A 518 34.12 -15.43 26.47
CA GLY A 518 33.21 -14.81 27.43
C GLY A 518 31.73 -15.04 27.05
N PRO A 519 30.79 -14.50 27.86
CA PRO A 519 29.36 -14.60 27.59
C PRO A 519 28.97 -14.23 26.15
N GLU A 520 27.85 -14.76 25.65
CA GLU A 520 27.33 -14.39 24.34
C GLU A 520 27.04 -12.88 24.29
N LEU A 521 27.50 -12.23 23.22
CA LEU A 521 27.10 -10.87 22.90
C LEU A 521 25.75 -10.94 22.22
N LEU A 522 24.71 -10.42 22.87
CA LEU A 522 23.38 -10.36 22.31
C LEU A 522 23.28 -9.12 21.42
N VAL A 523 22.96 -9.31 20.14
CA VAL A 523 22.83 -8.25 19.14
C VAL A 523 21.45 -8.36 18.50
N ARG A 524 20.70 -7.26 18.53
CA ARG A 524 19.43 -7.14 17.83
C ARG A 524 19.67 -6.64 16.41
N ILE A 525 19.17 -7.37 15.42
CA ILE A 525 19.33 -7.10 13.97
C ILE A 525 17.95 -7.16 13.31
N ARG A 526 17.71 -6.30 12.31
CA ARG A 526 16.44 -6.29 11.56
C ARG A 526 16.60 -6.98 10.20
N ASN A 527 15.74 -7.95 9.92
CA ASN A 527 15.53 -8.62 8.60
C ASN A 527 16.69 -9.38 7.96
N ASP A 528 17.81 -9.58 8.65
CA ASP A 528 18.91 -10.42 8.15
C ASP A 528 19.25 -11.55 9.12
N GLY A 529 19.65 -12.68 8.55
CA GLY A 529 20.10 -13.86 9.29
C GLY A 529 21.62 -13.90 9.38
N LEU A 530 22.14 -14.24 10.56
CA LEU A 530 23.56 -14.52 10.74
C LEU A 530 23.82 -16.02 10.70
N GLU A 531 25.01 -16.40 10.25
CA GLU A 531 25.43 -17.79 10.23
C GLU A 531 26.72 -18.03 11.01
N SER A 532 26.85 -19.26 11.51
CA SER A 532 28.08 -19.72 12.15
C SER A 532 29.06 -20.19 11.08
N VAL A 533 30.35 -19.95 11.30
CA VAL A 533 31.42 -20.36 10.40
C VAL A 533 32.35 -21.38 11.03
N SER A 534 33.07 -22.14 10.19
CA SER A 534 34.13 -23.01 10.69
C SER A 534 35.28 -22.19 11.28
N ARG A 535 36.05 -22.78 12.21
CA ARG A 535 37.24 -22.14 12.76
C ARG A 535 38.26 -21.75 11.69
N THR A 536 38.41 -22.59 10.65
CA THR A 536 39.30 -22.29 9.52
C THR A 536 38.82 -21.04 8.77
N ALA A 537 37.53 -20.97 8.45
CA ALA A 537 36.96 -19.80 7.78
C ALA A 537 37.10 -18.52 8.63
N LEU A 538 36.87 -18.61 9.95
CA LEU A 538 37.09 -17.50 10.87
C LEU A 538 38.54 -16.99 10.81
N LEU A 539 39.52 -17.90 10.91
CA LEU A 539 40.95 -17.55 10.82
C LEU A 539 41.36 -17.04 9.43
N SER A 540 40.58 -17.36 8.39
CA SER A 540 40.73 -16.82 7.03
C SER A 540 40.00 -15.49 6.82
N GLY A 541 39.40 -14.89 7.86
CA GLY A 541 38.77 -13.58 7.78
C GLY A 541 37.24 -13.59 7.61
N ALA A 542 36.55 -14.70 7.88
CA ALA A 542 35.08 -14.73 7.86
C ALA A 542 34.46 -14.10 9.12
N ASN A 543 33.16 -13.78 9.04
CA ASN A 543 32.35 -13.22 10.14
C ASN A 543 32.98 -12.02 10.85
N VAL A 544 33.39 -11.01 10.07
CA VAL A 544 33.96 -9.76 10.61
C VAL A 544 32.84 -8.77 10.92
N ALA A 545 32.95 -8.08 12.05
CA ALA A 545 32.07 -7.00 12.45
C ALA A 545 32.87 -5.87 13.11
N ALA A 546 32.35 -4.65 13.06
CA ALA A 546 32.85 -3.49 13.78
C ALA A 546 31.87 -3.10 14.89
N ILE A 547 32.35 -2.76 16.08
CA ILE A 547 31.53 -2.30 17.21
C ILE A 547 32.02 -0.96 17.76
N ASN A 548 31.09 -0.04 18.02
CA ASN A 548 31.34 1.27 18.62
C ASN A 548 30.03 1.89 19.17
N ASP A 549 30.08 3.12 19.67
CA ASP A 549 28.91 3.93 20.06
C ASP A 549 28.15 4.56 18.87
N GLY A 550 28.63 4.36 17.63
CA GLY A 550 28.08 4.97 16.41
C GLY A 550 28.79 6.24 15.95
N SER A 551 29.83 6.68 16.66
CA SER A 551 30.72 7.74 16.19
C SER A 551 31.56 7.31 14.97
N LEU A 552 32.06 8.30 14.23
CA LEU A 552 32.83 8.07 13.00
C LEU A 552 34.10 7.23 13.25
N THR A 553 34.79 7.45 14.36
CA THR A 553 36.07 6.81 14.72
C THR A 553 35.96 6.07 16.04
N GLY A 554 36.86 5.13 16.35
CA GLY A 554 36.79 4.38 17.61
C GLY A 554 36.29 2.95 17.47
N TRP A 555 36.12 2.48 16.23
CA TRP A 555 35.61 1.15 15.93
C TRP A 555 36.59 0.05 16.35
N GLU A 556 36.11 -0.87 17.16
CA GLU A 556 36.78 -2.15 17.35
C GLU A 556 36.34 -3.11 16.24
N VAL A 557 37.31 -3.71 15.54
CA VAL A 557 37.03 -4.79 14.59
C VAL A 557 37.16 -6.12 15.32
N PHE A 558 36.14 -6.97 15.23
CA PHE A 558 36.15 -8.30 15.81
C PHE A 558 35.53 -9.33 14.85
N GLN A 559 35.76 -10.60 15.15
CA GLN A 559 35.15 -11.71 14.44
C GLN A 559 34.43 -12.64 15.41
N PHE A 560 33.47 -13.44 14.92
CA PHE A 560 32.74 -14.42 15.73
C PHE A 560 32.55 -15.75 15.00
N GLN A 561 32.77 -16.86 15.69
CA GLN A 561 32.58 -18.19 15.09
C GLN A 561 31.11 -18.60 15.08
N THR A 562 30.41 -18.36 16.18
CA THR A 562 29.04 -18.88 16.39
C THR A 562 28.04 -17.74 16.41
N ALA A 563 26.98 -17.89 15.62
CA ALA A 563 25.78 -17.05 15.64
C ALA A 563 24.57 -17.93 15.94
N ARG A 564 23.90 -17.67 17.06
CA ARG A 564 22.73 -18.42 17.54
C ARG A 564 21.50 -17.52 17.57
N LEU A 565 20.43 -17.90 16.89
CA LEU A 565 19.15 -17.19 16.98
C LEU A 565 18.52 -17.44 18.36
N VAL A 566 18.39 -16.38 19.17
CA VAL A 566 17.82 -16.44 20.53
C VAL A 566 16.32 -16.20 20.50
N ALA A 567 15.88 -15.21 19.71
CA ALA A 567 14.49 -14.85 19.45
C ALA A 567 14.41 -14.15 18.08
N PRO A 568 13.22 -13.93 17.49
CA PRO A 568 13.10 -13.20 16.22
C PRO A 568 13.87 -11.86 16.25
N GLY A 569 14.89 -11.73 15.40
CA GLY A 569 15.76 -10.55 15.30
C GLY A 569 16.79 -10.38 16.42
N LEU A 570 16.96 -11.36 17.33
CA LEU A 570 17.95 -11.31 18.41
C LEU A 570 18.93 -12.48 18.31
N TRP A 571 20.21 -12.16 18.17
CA TRP A 571 21.28 -13.13 17.93
C TRP A 571 22.34 -13.10 19.04
N GLY A 572 22.77 -14.28 19.49
CA GLY A 572 23.91 -14.44 20.39
C GLY A 572 25.17 -14.77 19.61
N LEU A 573 26.21 -13.94 19.76
CA LEU A 573 27.52 -14.11 19.12
C LEU A 573 28.55 -14.61 20.15
N SER A 574 29.24 -15.72 19.85
CA SER A 574 30.26 -16.30 20.75
C SER A 574 31.50 -16.81 20.01
N THR A 575 32.53 -17.13 20.79
CA THR A 575 33.83 -17.59 20.30
C THR A 575 34.44 -16.55 19.37
N ARG A 576 34.89 -15.44 19.96
CA ARG A 576 35.23 -14.21 19.25
C ARG A 576 36.74 -14.03 19.11
N LEU A 577 37.18 -13.35 18.05
CA LEU A 577 38.53 -12.79 17.93
C LEU A 577 38.40 -11.28 17.98
N ARG A 578 38.97 -10.66 19.01
CA ARG A 578 38.75 -9.24 19.33
C ARG A 578 39.93 -8.37 18.92
N GLY A 579 39.71 -7.06 18.76
CA GLY A 579 40.75 -6.08 18.41
C GLY A 579 41.53 -6.36 17.13
N GLN A 580 40.90 -6.96 16.12
CA GLN A 580 41.53 -7.30 14.86
C GLN A 580 42.01 -6.04 14.12
N ARG A 581 43.01 -6.22 13.23
CA ARG A 581 43.58 -5.13 12.41
C ARG A 581 44.01 -3.89 13.22
N GLY A 582 44.64 -4.12 14.37
CA GLY A 582 45.25 -3.05 15.18
C GLY A 582 44.29 -2.23 16.04
N THR A 583 43.06 -2.73 16.25
CA THR A 583 42.00 -2.04 17.01
C THR A 583 41.96 -2.46 18.48
N GLU A 584 43.02 -3.07 19.02
CA GLU A 584 43.04 -3.55 20.40
C GLU A 584 42.86 -2.43 21.43
N TRP A 585 43.24 -1.20 21.07
CA TRP A 585 43.06 -0.01 21.89
C TRP A 585 41.58 0.32 22.14
N ALA A 586 40.68 -0.02 21.20
CA ALA A 586 39.24 0.21 21.34
C ALA A 586 38.61 -0.70 22.41
N MET A 587 39.29 -1.79 22.80
CA MET A 587 38.86 -2.67 23.91
C MET A 587 39.23 -2.15 25.31
N ALA A 588 39.86 -0.97 25.42
CA ALA A 588 40.34 -0.47 26.71
C ALA A 588 39.21 -0.33 27.74
N ALA A 589 38.02 0.07 27.29
CA ALA A 589 36.78 0.07 28.05
C ALA A 589 35.81 -0.98 27.50
N PRO A 590 34.91 -1.55 28.33
CA PRO A 590 33.80 -2.37 27.86
C PRO A 590 32.89 -1.61 26.91
N HIS A 591 32.36 -2.27 25.87
CA HIS A 591 31.28 -1.70 25.07
C HIS A 591 29.96 -1.88 25.80
N PRO A 592 29.21 -0.79 26.10
CA PRO A 592 27.97 -0.89 26.86
C PRO A 592 26.83 -1.53 26.05
N VAL A 593 25.71 -1.76 26.73
CA VAL A 593 24.42 -2.03 26.05
C VAL A 593 24.07 -0.81 25.20
N GLY A 594 23.57 -1.05 23.98
CA GLY A 594 23.22 0.01 23.03
C GLY A 594 24.32 0.36 22.02
N SER A 595 25.50 -0.27 22.10
CA SER A 595 26.55 -0.12 21.09
C SER A 595 26.08 -0.58 19.71
N LYS A 596 26.48 0.15 18.66
CA LYS A 596 26.23 -0.20 17.27
C LYS A 596 27.21 -1.28 16.82
N VAL A 597 26.69 -2.28 16.10
CA VAL A 597 27.46 -3.34 15.45
C VAL A 597 27.19 -3.27 13.94
N VAL A 598 28.25 -3.16 13.14
CA VAL A 598 28.17 -3.18 11.68
C VAL A 598 28.87 -4.46 11.20
N PHE A 599 28.15 -5.34 10.51
CA PHE A 599 28.77 -6.55 9.94
C PHE A 599 29.44 -6.18 8.62
N LEU A 600 30.71 -6.55 8.49
CA LEU A 600 31.56 -6.11 7.38
C LEU A 600 31.53 -7.18 6.28
N ASP A 601 30.70 -6.94 5.27
CA ASP A 601 30.57 -7.77 4.08
C ASP A 601 30.68 -6.92 2.80
N THR A 602 30.31 -7.50 1.66
CA THR A 602 30.38 -6.83 0.35
C THR A 602 29.37 -5.71 0.15
N THR A 603 28.41 -5.52 1.07
CA THR A 603 27.43 -4.43 1.02
C THR A 603 27.97 -3.13 1.62
N LEU A 604 29.05 -3.21 2.40
CA LEU A 604 29.72 -2.05 2.96
C LEU A 604 30.42 -1.25 1.85
N THR A 605 30.15 0.06 1.78
CA THR A 605 30.61 0.90 0.67
C THR A 605 31.60 1.96 1.15
N GLN A 606 32.75 2.10 0.49
CA GLN A 606 33.65 3.26 0.70
C GLN A 606 33.10 4.51 0.00
N LEU A 607 33.19 5.64 0.69
CA LEU A 607 32.86 6.95 0.12
C LEU A 607 33.98 7.44 -0.79
N THR A 608 33.61 8.18 -1.82
CA THR A 608 34.60 8.86 -2.66
C THR A 608 35.10 10.10 -1.92
N LEU A 609 36.36 10.09 -1.49
CA LEU A 609 37.01 11.22 -0.82
C LEU A 609 38.36 11.50 -1.50
N ALA A 610 38.71 12.77 -1.67
CA ALA A 610 40.04 13.18 -2.10
C ALA A 610 40.96 13.32 -0.88
N LYS A 611 42.23 12.91 -0.97
CA LYS A 611 43.16 12.87 0.18
C LYS A 611 43.37 14.25 0.82
N ASP A 612 43.34 15.32 0.03
CA ASP A 612 43.48 16.72 0.47
C ASP A 612 42.24 17.26 1.22
N ALA A 613 41.14 16.51 1.24
CA ALA A 613 39.94 16.83 2.01
C ALA A 613 39.99 16.32 3.46
N LEU A 614 41.04 15.58 3.85
CA LEU A 614 41.22 15.13 5.24
C LEU A 614 41.21 16.31 6.22
N GLY A 615 40.54 16.13 7.35
CA GLY A 615 40.40 17.14 8.39
C GLY A 615 39.47 18.30 8.06
N ARG A 616 38.76 18.28 6.92
CA ARG A 616 37.76 19.29 6.56
C ARG A 616 36.35 18.71 6.68
N ASP A 617 35.44 19.51 7.22
CA ASP A 617 34.04 19.14 7.32
C ASP A 617 33.44 18.94 5.91
N ARG A 618 32.70 17.85 5.77
CA ARG A 618 31.96 17.49 4.57
C ARG A 618 30.51 17.25 4.95
N TYR A 619 29.62 17.79 4.12
CA TYR A 619 28.18 17.62 4.29
C TYR A 619 27.72 16.42 3.48
N TYR A 620 26.95 15.54 4.09
CA TYR A 620 26.37 14.37 3.47
C TYR A 620 24.85 14.37 3.64
N ARG A 621 24.15 13.85 2.64
CA ARG A 621 22.72 13.52 2.73
C ARG A 621 22.48 12.14 2.17
N THR A 622 21.80 11.29 2.92
CA THR A 622 21.60 9.89 2.57
C THR A 622 20.13 9.53 2.55
N GLY A 623 19.62 9.05 1.42
CA GLY A 623 18.20 8.76 1.24
C GLY A 623 17.87 8.01 -0.06
N PRO A 624 16.59 7.64 -0.27
CA PRO A 624 16.15 6.89 -1.45
C PRO A 624 16.44 7.64 -2.77
N ALA A 625 17.01 6.95 -3.74
CA ALA A 625 17.38 7.51 -5.04
C ALA A 625 16.18 8.00 -5.87
N SER A 626 14.98 7.48 -5.59
CA SER A 626 13.72 7.86 -6.25
C SER A 626 13.16 9.20 -5.80
N LEU A 627 13.78 9.86 -4.81
CA LEU A 627 13.29 11.09 -4.19
C LEU A 627 14.27 12.25 -4.37
N PRO A 628 13.77 13.50 -4.36
CA PRO A 628 14.62 14.68 -4.31
C PRO A 628 15.40 14.76 -2.99
N VAL A 629 16.60 15.35 -3.01
CA VAL A 629 17.53 15.43 -1.87
C VAL A 629 17.02 16.31 -0.72
N GLU A 630 16.04 17.17 -1.00
CA GLU A 630 15.34 18.01 -0.05
C GLU A 630 14.23 17.28 0.72
N ASN A 631 13.89 16.04 0.33
CA ASN A 631 12.87 15.24 1.00
C ASN A 631 13.33 14.84 2.41
N ASP A 632 12.38 14.80 3.36
CA ASP A 632 12.64 14.43 4.77
C ASP A 632 13.21 13.00 4.95
N ALA A 633 13.10 12.13 3.94
CA ALA A 633 13.73 10.82 3.92
C ALA A 633 15.26 10.89 3.77
N TYR A 634 15.84 12.03 3.37
CA TYR A 634 17.29 12.23 3.32
C TYR A 634 17.83 12.67 4.69
N VAL A 635 18.62 11.81 5.32
CA VAL A 635 19.26 12.09 6.62
C VAL A 635 20.54 12.89 6.41
N PRO A 636 20.71 14.05 7.07
CA PRO A 636 21.95 14.82 7.00
C PRO A 636 23.02 14.25 7.94
N ALA A 637 24.28 14.33 7.52
CA ALA A 637 25.45 14.08 8.37
C ALA A 637 26.57 15.06 8.02
N ILE A 638 27.34 15.49 9.03
CA ILE A 638 28.49 16.38 8.85
C ILE A 638 29.66 15.81 9.63
N PHE A 639 30.79 15.57 8.96
CA PHE A 639 32.00 15.13 9.63
C PHE A 639 33.25 15.43 8.80
N ALA A 640 34.40 15.43 9.47
CA ALA A 640 35.72 15.47 8.88
C ALA A 640 36.39 14.10 9.00
N ALA A 641 36.78 13.53 7.86
CA ALA A 641 37.54 12.27 7.81
C ALA A 641 38.96 12.48 8.39
N ARG A 642 39.41 11.55 9.22
CA ARG A 642 40.75 11.54 9.85
C ARG A 642 41.69 10.52 9.18
N GLY A 643 41.15 9.60 8.40
CA GLY A 643 41.92 8.59 7.66
C GLY A 643 42.46 7.49 8.55
N GLU A 644 41.60 6.82 9.33
CA GLU A 644 42.00 5.74 10.27
C GLU A 644 42.82 4.62 9.62
N GLY A 645 42.60 4.28 8.34
CA GLY A 645 43.40 3.28 7.63
C GLY A 645 44.85 3.71 7.32
N LEU A 646 45.16 5.01 7.41
CA LEU A 646 46.53 5.54 7.38
C LEU A 646 47.21 5.50 8.76
N ARG A 647 46.44 5.33 9.83
CA ARG A 647 46.95 5.42 11.20
C ARG A 647 47.84 4.20 11.53
N PRO A 648 49.10 4.41 11.95
CA PRO A 648 49.95 3.29 12.35
C PRO A 648 49.40 2.53 13.57
N TYR A 649 49.58 1.21 13.58
CA TYR A 649 49.23 0.37 14.72
C TYR A 649 50.11 0.68 15.94
N ALA A 650 49.56 0.45 17.14
CA ALA A 650 50.29 0.63 18.38
C ALA A 650 51.47 -0.34 18.46
N PRO A 651 52.71 0.11 18.76
CA PRO A 651 53.84 -0.79 18.98
C PRO A 651 53.56 -1.82 20.08
N VAL A 652 54.23 -2.97 20.03
CA VAL A 652 54.03 -4.07 20.99
C VAL A 652 55.29 -4.40 21.76
N HIS A 653 55.15 -5.22 22.80
CA HIS A 653 56.25 -5.66 23.65
C HIS A 653 57.06 -4.51 24.26
N LEU A 654 56.37 -3.44 24.66
CA LEU A 654 56.99 -2.35 25.43
C LEU A 654 57.63 -2.93 26.69
N ARG A 655 58.90 -2.62 26.90
CA ARG A 655 59.66 -3.01 28.10
C ARG A 655 60.40 -1.78 28.62
N ALA A 656 60.33 -1.57 29.92
CA ALA A 656 61.10 -0.55 30.63
C ALA A 656 62.17 -1.23 31.49
N PHE A 657 63.41 -0.79 31.33
CA PHE A 657 64.58 -1.28 32.06
C PHE A 657 65.14 -0.11 32.89
N PRO A 658 64.75 0.03 34.17
CA PRO A 658 65.26 1.08 35.03
C PRO A 658 66.74 0.83 35.37
N ASN A 659 67.55 1.89 35.29
CA ASN A 659 68.96 1.97 35.69
C ASN A 659 69.13 3.06 36.77
N ALA A 660 70.36 3.25 37.25
CA ALA A 660 70.66 4.21 38.33
C ALA A 660 70.30 5.68 37.99
N SER A 661 70.37 6.09 36.72
CA SER A 661 70.15 7.48 36.27
C SER A 661 69.04 7.65 35.22
N ASP A 662 68.56 6.55 34.64
CA ASP A 662 67.65 6.57 33.50
C ASP A 662 66.79 5.31 33.42
N VAL A 663 65.77 5.36 32.57
CA VAL A 663 64.94 4.21 32.18
C VAL A 663 65.08 4.00 30.69
N ARG A 664 65.63 2.85 30.28
CA ARG A 664 65.65 2.44 28.86
C ARG A 664 64.33 1.79 28.50
N VAL A 665 63.63 2.32 27.50
CA VAL A 665 62.37 1.81 27.01
C VAL A 665 62.56 1.26 25.60
N THR A 666 62.13 0.03 25.34
CA THR A 666 62.22 -0.64 24.03
C THR A 666 60.87 -1.17 23.58
N TRP A 667 60.60 -1.23 22.28
CA TRP A 667 59.36 -1.77 21.71
C TRP A 667 59.62 -2.48 20.38
N ILE A 668 58.58 -3.14 19.84
CA ILE A 668 58.59 -3.78 18.53
C ILE A 668 57.54 -3.11 17.63
N ARG A 669 57.96 -2.74 16.42
CA ARG A 669 57.12 -2.15 15.38
C ARG A 669 56.04 -3.14 14.91
N ARG A 670 54.86 -2.63 14.55
CA ARG A 670 53.84 -3.39 13.82
C ARG A 670 53.68 -2.80 12.43
N SER A 671 53.31 -3.64 11.46
CA SER A 671 52.90 -3.17 10.14
C SER A 671 51.40 -3.31 9.95
N ARG A 672 50.79 -2.31 9.31
CA ARG A 672 49.40 -2.36 8.81
C ARG A 672 49.30 -2.90 7.38
N THR A 673 50.41 -3.00 6.66
CA THR A 673 50.48 -3.48 5.27
C THR A 673 51.45 -4.66 5.13
N GLY A 674 50.98 -5.76 4.55
CA GLY A 674 51.81 -6.94 4.25
C GLY A 674 52.46 -7.62 5.46
N GLY A 675 51.87 -7.49 6.66
CA GLY A 675 52.41 -8.05 7.91
C GLY A 675 52.21 -9.56 8.11
N ASP A 676 51.36 -10.20 7.30
CA ASP A 676 50.99 -11.62 7.45
C ASP A 676 51.87 -12.57 6.61
N GLY A 677 52.91 -12.07 5.95
CA GLY A 677 53.85 -12.86 5.13
C GLY A 677 54.97 -13.49 5.98
N TRP A 678 55.14 -14.80 5.88
CA TRP A 678 56.14 -15.56 6.67
C TRP A 678 57.50 -15.71 5.97
N ASP A 679 57.59 -15.35 4.69
CA ASP A 679 58.78 -15.56 3.85
C ASP A 679 59.77 -14.38 3.87
N ALA A 680 59.39 -13.23 4.43
CA ALA A 680 60.20 -12.02 4.48
C ALA A 680 61.03 -11.93 5.78
N VAL A 681 62.18 -11.25 5.71
CA VAL A 681 63.07 -11.04 6.87
C VAL A 681 62.45 -10.11 7.93
N ASP A 682 61.68 -9.12 7.49
CA ASP A 682 60.89 -8.22 8.35
C ASP A 682 59.63 -7.74 7.59
N VAL A 683 58.62 -7.30 8.32
CA VAL A 683 57.36 -6.80 7.76
C VAL A 683 57.54 -5.41 7.13
N PRO A 684 56.77 -5.03 6.08
CA PRO A 684 56.89 -3.71 5.46
C PRO A 684 56.74 -2.55 6.46
N LEU A 685 57.36 -1.40 6.18
CA LEU A 685 57.26 -0.23 7.06
C LEU A 685 55.87 0.41 7.05
N GLY A 686 55.22 0.45 5.88
CA GLY A 686 53.95 1.14 5.66
C GLY A 686 54.07 2.67 5.58
N GLU A 687 55.23 3.23 5.96
CA GLU A 687 55.55 4.65 5.95
C GLU A 687 56.89 4.90 5.22
N THR A 688 57.20 6.14 4.85
CA THR A 688 58.50 6.47 4.19
C THR A 688 59.69 6.42 5.15
N ARG A 689 59.46 6.68 6.45
CA ARG A 689 60.50 6.70 7.49
C ARG A 689 59.97 6.10 8.79
N GLU A 690 60.83 5.38 9.52
CA GLU A 690 60.50 4.87 10.83
C GLU A 690 60.72 5.96 11.89
N ARG A 691 59.62 6.42 12.51
CA ARG A 691 59.62 7.47 13.55
C ARG A 691 58.61 7.12 14.62
N TYR A 692 58.95 7.45 15.86
CA TYR A 692 58.11 7.24 17.04
C TYR A 692 58.04 8.51 17.87
N ARG A 693 56.88 8.74 18.48
CA ARG A 693 56.69 9.69 19.57
C ARG A 693 56.64 8.92 20.88
N VAL A 694 57.46 9.32 21.85
CA VAL A 694 57.48 8.78 23.20
C VAL A 694 57.08 9.85 24.19
N ARG A 695 56.16 9.52 25.10
CA ARG A 695 55.64 10.43 26.13
C ARG A 695 55.74 9.82 27.51
N VAL A 696 56.12 10.62 28.51
CA VAL A 696 55.93 10.28 29.93
C VAL A 696 54.64 10.96 30.39
N ILE A 697 53.69 10.14 30.82
CA ILE A 697 52.32 10.54 31.15
C ILE A 697 52.11 10.32 32.65
N GLN A 698 51.77 11.39 33.37
CA GLN A 698 51.46 11.38 34.80
C GLN A 698 50.09 10.73 35.07
N GLY A 699 49.82 10.39 36.34
CA GLY A 699 48.58 9.70 36.74
C GLY A 699 47.29 10.50 36.48
N ASP A 700 47.38 11.82 36.34
CA ASP A 700 46.28 12.72 35.95
C ASP A 700 46.15 12.90 34.42
N GLY A 701 47.03 12.28 33.64
CA GLY A 701 47.07 12.36 32.17
C GLY A 701 47.98 13.46 31.61
N ASN A 702 48.63 14.28 32.44
CA ASN A 702 49.54 15.33 31.98
C ASN A 702 50.82 14.74 31.36
N ILE A 703 51.29 15.35 30.27
CA ILE A 703 52.53 14.96 29.59
C ILE A 703 53.70 15.67 30.27
N ALA A 704 54.49 14.93 31.06
CA ALA A 704 55.66 15.46 31.75
C ALA A 704 56.87 15.59 30.82
N TRP A 705 56.94 14.76 29.77
CA TRP A 705 58.03 14.75 28.81
C TRP A 705 57.60 14.12 27.50
N GLU A 706 58.13 14.62 26.39
CA GLU A 706 57.88 14.10 25.04
C GLU A 706 59.16 14.18 24.19
N VAL A 707 59.42 13.14 23.41
CA VAL A 707 60.50 13.12 22.42
C VAL A 707 60.10 12.32 21.19
N GLU A 708 60.74 12.63 20.06
CA GLU A 708 60.68 11.79 18.87
C GLU A 708 61.99 11.02 18.65
N THR A 709 61.90 9.77 18.22
CA THR A 709 63.05 8.92 17.92
C THR A 709 62.85 8.17 16.61
N THR A 710 63.94 7.85 15.91
CA THR A 710 63.95 7.02 14.70
C THR A 710 64.34 5.58 14.97
N SER A 711 64.55 5.21 16.25
CA SER A 711 64.91 3.87 16.68
C SER A 711 63.80 3.31 17.58
N PRO A 712 63.58 1.98 17.59
CA PRO A 712 62.57 1.35 18.44
C PRO A 712 62.99 1.26 19.92
N GLU A 713 63.75 2.26 20.38
CA GLU A 713 64.21 2.43 21.75
C GLU A 713 64.43 3.91 22.10
N VAL A 714 64.35 4.22 23.38
CA VAL A 714 64.74 5.51 23.95
C VAL A 714 65.23 5.35 25.38
N THR A 715 66.15 6.21 25.80
CA THR A 715 66.58 6.33 27.20
C THR A 715 66.01 7.62 27.79
N ILE A 716 65.30 7.52 28.90
CA ILE A 716 64.62 8.63 29.57
C ILE A 716 65.30 8.88 30.91
N GLU A 717 65.83 10.08 31.13
CA GLU A 717 66.47 10.44 32.40
C GLU A 717 65.47 10.44 33.57
N ASN A 718 65.92 10.00 34.76
CA ASN A 718 65.05 9.86 35.93
C ASN A 718 64.34 11.15 36.34
N ARG A 719 64.92 12.33 36.06
CA ARG A 719 64.26 13.63 36.31
C ARG A 719 62.92 13.81 35.61
N HIS A 720 62.69 13.15 34.49
CA HIS A 720 61.40 13.20 33.80
C HIS A 720 60.32 12.35 34.48
N PHE A 721 60.72 11.58 35.49
CA PHE A 721 59.87 10.86 36.41
C PHE A 721 59.88 11.49 37.83
N GLU A 722 60.54 12.63 38.08
CA GLU A 722 60.72 13.18 39.45
C GLU A 722 59.54 14.04 39.95
N ASP A 723 58.74 14.64 39.06
CA ASP A 723 57.51 15.39 39.40
C ASP A 723 56.31 14.47 39.70
N LEU A 724 56.50 13.47 40.57
CA LEU A 724 55.49 12.46 40.93
C LEU A 724 54.41 13.05 41.85
N ILE A 725 53.32 13.54 41.28
CA ILE A 725 52.08 13.73 42.02
C ILE A 725 51.47 12.33 42.24
N SER A 726 51.70 11.74 43.42
CA SER A 726 51.03 10.54 43.99
C SER A 726 50.20 9.70 43.00
N GLY A 727 50.82 8.83 42.20
CA GLY A 727 50.11 7.94 41.27
C GLY A 727 51.04 7.19 40.30
N PRO A 728 50.52 6.17 39.59
CA PRO A 728 51.29 5.43 38.59
C PRO A 728 51.65 6.31 37.37
N VAL A 729 52.92 6.32 36.97
CA VAL A 729 53.42 6.97 35.74
C VAL A 729 53.41 5.96 34.60
N SER A 730 53.06 6.41 33.39
CA SER A 730 53.12 5.56 32.20
C SER A 730 53.98 6.16 31.10
N VAL A 731 54.67 5.30 30.36
CA VAL A 731 55.35 5.67 29.12
C VAL A 731 54.45 5.26 27.95
N GLY A 732 54.09 6.24 27.13
CA GLY A 732 53.32 6.06 25.90
C GLY A 732 54.22 6.09 24.67
N VAL A 733 54.06 5.15 23.74
CA VAL A 733 54.80 5.10 22.46
C VAL A 733 53.82 4.99 21.31
N SER A 734 53.97 5.84 20.29
CA SER A 734 53.18 5.79 19.04
C SER A 734 54.11 5.89 17.83
N GLN A 735 53.92 5.06 16.81
CA GLN A 735 54.59 5.26 15.51
C GLN A 735 53.95 6.47 14.80
N ILE A 736 54.75 7.28 14.12
CA ILE A 736 54.30 8.49 13.43
C ILE A 736 54.10 8.19 11.94
N SER A 737 52.92 8.51 11.41
CA SER A 737 52.67 8.61 9.98
C SER A 737 52.98 10.03 9.49
N GLU A 738 53.54 10.13 8.30
CA GLU A 738 53.77 11.42 7.64
C GLU A 738 52.45 12.06 7.16
N ASP A 739 51.40 11.26 6.97
CA ASP A 739 50.10 11.72 6.45
C ASP A 739 49.14 12.17 7.57
N VAL A 740 49.04 11.38 8.65
CA VAL A 740 48.03 11.58 9.72
C VAL A 740 48.63 11.81 11.11
N GLY A 741 49.96 11.84 11.22
CA GLY A 741 50.66 12.05 12.48
C GLY A 741 50.71 10.79 13.37
N PRO A 742 50.78 10.95 14.70
CA PRO A 742 50.96 9.84 15.63
C PRO A 742 49.80 8.82 15.61
N GLY A 743 50.17 7.54 15.53
CA GLY A 743 49.26 6.40 15.48
C GLY A 743 48.60 6.05 16.81
N ALA A 744 48.15 4.80 16.94
CA ALA A 744 47.65 4.30 18.22
C ALA A 744 48.79 4.21 19.25
N GLU A 745 48.50 4.53 20.51
CA GLU A 745 49.50 4.59 21.58
C GLU A 745 49.54 3.30 22.39
N ALA A 746 50.72 2.71 22.48
CA ALA A 746 51.02 1.65 23.42
C ALA A 746 51.49 2.24 24.75
N ARG A 747 51.03 1.71 25.88
CA ARG A 747 51.40 2.21 27.22
C ARG A 747 51.98 1.12 28.10
N ILE A 748 52.99 1.48 28.89
CA ILE A 748 53.50 0.68 30.01
C ILE A 748 53.54 1.53 31.27
N VAL A 749 53.08 0.99 32.40
CA VAL A 749 53.26 1.64 33.70
C VAL A 749 54.69 1.36 34.16
N VAL A 750 55.42 2.44 34.47
CA VAL A 750 56.77 2.34 35.04
C VAL A 750 56.61 2.51 36.56
N GLN A 751 56.97 1.47 37.30
CA GLN A 751 56.93 1.45 38.77
C GLN A 751 58.30 1.74 39.37
#